data_AF-A0A954TVY0-F1
#
_entry.id   AF-A0A954TVY0-F1
#
_cell.length_a   1.000
_cell.length_b   1.000
_cell.length_c   1.000
_cell.angle_alpha   90.00
_cell.angle_beta   90.00
_cell.angle_gamma   90.00
#
_symmetry.space_group_name_H-M   'P 1'
#
loop_
_entity.id
_entity.type
_entity.pdbx_description
1 polymer ?
#
loop_
_entity_poly.entity_id
_entity_poly.type
_entity_poly.pdbx_seq_one_letter_code
_entity_poly.pdbx_strand_id
1 'polypeptide(L)'
;MNWRGDKPKKNDPTPSRPQTPSPRSAPPAAARGNSDRQWRQTSSRELFDHRLRYRIKLTAYALASLGLVGWLVWWLLYLPQPTPWLTFIESGYPFPLPPNSLAVEDATLTANLLKDYPNVSFSRAENSWSNEAEFLASLRDALRRLRPGGPDGRTAILQINAHGAVDDDNRPCLIFPTSDPYDSRTWVPLQPILQAIGATESLAAAHKLLVIDAGKLGQSWSLGIIYPTFAHRLAEVAHELDIPDLAILTSCDLGETDELMPDRGCSSFGYFLATGLRGAACGSDNRVTLRELAEYVNRSTDHFARTRRSSRQRPRLIPADATDFPLVYATGSAEPVVAPIATASHQDSLDAMWLELSELAARPVYQSSPIEWAEIEQRLLRQEQLLTAGTAYVEQFSSNAAWIRNKLADLKATTWLNADEATSLALAERVSPLTDAEQTAAQSAYDKWKQEVAAQPNAAAAGPVAPPTASPRAVKSLVWNRIQAAYQTSPPTRQELAEWLSFVDFATEPTPPDYSELHFLRTLFSDLDWEGAAPSAIPTMLRLQATAEKTLAVNELRSHYWLQGLATQTDTLQRTQWDRLFVGRAEQVKLLETAAAQMLSDEAATGWPALERIDVEGRDAYRSRDEAWAVLAHFALWSARSTQAAILADQDASIRADVAQILTQAITAAHQLGSSVQAIAAGVSRAEQLEPVTTARMTLQRHLQELKTAYAEHCRRLWLEDANDQWTLRQIEIALSVPLIPGDDVRIRNELRRRFCLQREATGARLDTDVKPATDATNANDSYLFELANNATHPTLQLLNTAPVLGDSANDTAGSAIAVPNLSGESPERQTELAVAQVNQVGRRIRSALQSLNAQRIELYKQTAQAVQRGETLSRARLGLQSADHLTRAAAPLAQQRLWSAANDDPAVQLERFDVQAYLFWLAARALDDFWGPTENSDDSYFSLQVAKLLRVARRHYPDPTPYRDRVEELLAKRKAAAAAWSPLFAEDLHFTPEENGVRHEIRVTGNQEVPAGQMAVLLQRNDGVSLPLQQATSVVRRVPAENSRDSVVGYELSRSAR
;
A
#
# COMPACT_ATOMS: atom_id res chain seq x y z
N MET A 1 36.67 9.04 -40.52
CA MET A 1 37.32 9.69 -41.69
C MET A 1 38.15 10.88 -41.20
N ASN A 2 39.02 11.42 -42.06
CA ASN A 2 39.80 12.66 -41.87
C ASN A 2 38.87 13.92 -41.87
N TRP A 3 39.26 15.17 -41.54
CA TRP A 3 40.58 15.82 -41.40
C TRP A 3 40.54 17.21 -40.67
N ARG A 4 41.69 17.64 -40.12
CA ARG A 4 42.29 19.00 -39.95
C ARG A 4 41.48 20.32 -39.81
N GLY A 5 42.01 21.19 -38.94
CA GLY A 5 42.05 22.68 -39.02
C GLY A 5 43.24 23.22 -38.19
N ASP A 6 43.88 24.36 -38.55
CA ASP A 6 45.22 24.73 -38.03
C ASP A 6 45.57 26.26 -38.09
N LYS A 7 46.30 26.80 -37.09
CA LYS A 7 47.08 28.10 -37.06
C LYS A 7 46.33 29.47 -37.08
N PRO A 8 46.99 30.64 -36.81
CA PRO A 8 48.17 30.94 -35.94
C PRO A 8 48.24 32.34 -35.19
N LYS A 9 49.17 32.44 -34.21
CA LYS A 9 50.14 33.56 -33.90
C LYS A 9 49.81 34.85 -33.08
N LYS A 10 50.76 35.11 -32.14
CA LYS A 10 51.44 36.38 -31.73
C LYS A 10 50.78 37.42 -30.78
N ASN A 11 51.46 37.72 -29.65
CA ASN A 11 52.28 38.94 -29.43
C ASN A 11 53.07 38.97 -28.08
N ASP A 12 54.01 39.92 -27.97
CA ASP A 12 54.92 40.29 -26.84
C ASP A 12 54.22 41.21 -25.78
N PRO A 13 54.79 41.61 -24.57
CA PRO A 13 56.19 42.00 -24.33
C PRO A 13 56.84 41.86 -22.91
N THR A 14 58.10 42.32 -22.81
CA THR A 14 58.96 42.58 -21.61
C THR A 14 58.81 44.04 -21.09
N PRO A 15 59.42 44.55 -19.97
CA PRO A 15 60.68 44.13 -19.27
C PRO A 15 60.60 44.30 -17.70
N SER A 16 61.63 44.57 -16.85
CA SER A 16 63.10 44.81 -16.95
C SER A 16 63.87 44.64 -15.62
N ARG A 17 65.12 44.16 -15.69
CA ARG A 17 66.35 44.49 -14.88
C ARG A 17 66.36 44.43 -13.32
N PRO A 18 67.53 44.24 -12.65
CA PRO A 18 68.92 44.06 -13.15
C PRO A 18 69.57 42.73 -12.61
N GLN A 19 70.89 42.47 -12.41
CA GLN A 19 72.15 43.24 -12.54
C GLN A 19 73.37 42.38 -13.03
N THR A 20 74.51 42.37 -12.31
CA THR A 20 75.92 42.11 -12.78
C THR A 20 76.88 41.83 -11.58
N PRO A 21 78.18 41.41 -11.73
CA PRO A 21 78.92 40.86 -12.89
C PRO A 21 79.87 39.63 -12.63
N SER A 22 80.32 39.00 -13.73
CA SER A 22 81.70 38.60 -14.17
C SER A 22 82.93 38.77 -13.23
N PRO A 23 84.08 38.03 -13.41
CA PRO A 23 84.70 37.74 -14.71
C PRO A 23 85.51 36.41 -14.89
N ARG A 24 86.35 36.38 -15.93
CA ARG A 24 87.08 35.24 -16.52
C ARG A 24 88.59 35.54 -16.58
N SER A 25 89.41 34.49 -16.75
CA SER A 25 90.82 34.48 -17.27
C SER A 25 91.97 35.16 -16.49
N ALA A 26 93.08 34.39 -16.36
CA ALA A 26 94.54 34.72 -16.29
C ALA A 26 95.03 36.05 -15.66
N PRO A 27 96.17 36.03 -14.92
CA PRO A 27 97.44 36.48 -15.54
C PRO A 27 98.69 35.65 -15.03
N PRO A 28 99.94 36.17 -14.82
CA PRO A 28 101.08 35.62 -15.59
C PRO A 28 102.44 35.48 -14.84
N ALA A 29 103.51 35.37 -15.64
CA ALA A 29 104.87 35.89 -15.42
C ALA A 29 105.79 35.27 -14.33
N ALA A 30 107.09 35.24 -14.65
CA ALA A 30 108.16 34.70 -13.81
C ALA A 30 108.97 35.82 -13.12
N ALA A 31 109.51 35.50 -11.94
CA ALA A 31 110.62 36.22 -11.31
C ALA A 31 111.71 35.20 -10.90
N ARG A 32 112.98 35.63 -10.83
CA ARG A 32 114.14 34.74 -10.65
C ARG A 32 114.65 34.74 -9.20
N GLY A 33 115.15 33.59 -8.75
CA GLY A 33 115.99 33.46 -7.56
C GLY A 33 116.84 32.19 -7.62
N ASN A 34 118.18 32.34 -7.54
CA ASN A 34 119.10 31.25 -7.17
C ASN A 34 119.06 31.10 -5.62
N SER A 35 119.51 30.02 -4.99
CA SER A 35 120.19 28.78 -5.41
C SER A 35 119.47 27.56 -4.75
N ASP A 36 119.84 26.28 -4.87
CA ASP A 36 121.15 25.66 -5.09
C ASP A 36 121.08 24.24 -5.68
N ARG A 37 122.23 23.68 -6.10
CA ARG A 37 122.33 22.30 -6.58
C ARG A 37 122.50 21.31 -5.42
N GLN A 38 121.51 20.46 -5.17
CA GLN A 38 121.73 19.18 -4.49
C GLN A 38 121.06 18.01 -5.22
N TRP A 39 121.88 17.04 -5.65
CA TRP A 39 121.40 15.76 -6.14
C TRP A 39 120.89 14.92 -4.96
N ARG A 40 119.63 14.47 -5.02
CA ARG A 40 119.16 13.34 -4.22
C ARG A 40 118.40 12.36 -5.10
N GLN A 41 118.69 11.08 -4.88
CA GLN A 41 118.14 9.96 -5.64
C GLN A 41 116.63 9.81 -5.36
N THR A 42 115.79 9.96 -6.38
CA THR A 42 114.36 9.68 -6.26
C THR A 42 114.15 8.17 -6.17
N SER A 43 113.93 7.64 -4.97
CA SER A 43 113.77 6.19 -4.77
C SER A 43 112.47 5.70 -5.44
N SER A 44 112.54 4.58 -6.15
CA SER A 44 111.49 4.06 -7.05
C SER A 44 110.29 3.40 -6.34
N ARG A 45 109.88 3.93 -5.17
CA ARG A 45 108.74 3.42 -4.37
C ARG A 45 107.45 4.25 -4.50
N GLU A 46 107.53 5.56 -4.68
CA GLU A 46 106.35 6.46 -4.55
C GLU A 46 105.32 6.31 -5.68
N LEU A 47 105.75 6.02 -6.91
CA LEU A 47 104.85 5.81 -8.06
C LEU A 47 103.99 4.54 -7.94
N PHE A 48 104.43 3.54 -7.15
CA PHE A 48 103.67 2.32 -6.93
C PHE A 48 102.51 2.56 -5.95
N ASP A 49 102.79 3.32 -4.89
CA ASP A 49 101.86 3.63 -3.81
C ASP A 49 100.66 4.46 -4.32
N HIS A 50 100.88 5.40 -5.24
CA HIS A 50 99.76 6.21 -5.77
C HIS A 50 98.76 5.40 -6.62
N ARG A 51 99.22 4.34 -7.32
CA ARG A 51 98.34 3.39 -8.03
C ARG A 51 97.67 2.40 -7.08
N LEU A 52 98.39 1.97 -6.04
CA LEU A 52 97.83 1.11 -4.98
C LEU A 52 96.70 1.83 -4.23
N ARG A 53 96.92 3.08 -3.80
CA ARG A 53 95.90 3.93 -3.15
C ARG A 53 94.68 4.18 -4.03
N TYR A 54 94.86 4.38 -5.35
CA TYR A 54 93.72 4.52 -6.27
C TYR A 54 92.92 3.21 -6.39
N ARG A 55 93.59 2.07 -6.53
CA ARG A 55 92.93 0.75 -6.57
C ARG A 55 92.21 0.44 -5.25
N ILE A 56 92.84 0.69 -4.10
CA ILE A 56 92.21 0.50 -2.78
C ILE A 56 90.95 1.38 -2.66
N LYS A 57 91.00 2.65 -3.07
CA LYS A 57 89.80 3.51 -3.10
C LYS A 57 88.71 2.97 -4.04
N LEU A 58 89.07 2.52 -5.24
CA LEU A 58 88.10 1.94 -6.19
C LEU A 58 87.44 0.67 -5.63
N THR A 59 88.21 -0.22 -5.02
CA THR A 59 87.69 -1.44 -4.37
C THR A 59 86.84 -1.10 -3.15
N ALA A 60 87.24 -0.11 -2.34
CA ALA A 60 86.45 0.35 -1.20
C ALA A 60 85.11 0.98 -1.63
N TYR A 61 85.09 1.76 -2.72
CA TYR A 61 83.85 2.27 -3.29
C TYR A 61 82.98 1.13 -3.85
N ALA A 62 83.56 0.16 -4.57
CA ALA A 62 82.82 -1.00 -5.08
C ALA A 62 82.21 -1.85 -3.94
N LEU A 63 82.95 -2.07 -2.85
CA LEU A 63 82.45 -2.74 -1.64
C LEU A 63 81.38 -1.92 -0.92
N ALA A 64 81.51 -0.59 -0.85
CA ALA A 64 80.48 0.28 -0.30
C ALA A 64 79.21 0.31 -1.17
N SER A 65 79.34 0.28 -2.49
CA SER A 65 78.21 0.14 -3.42
C SER A 65 77.52 -1.22 -3.30
N LEU A 66 78.29 -2.32 -3.20
CA LEU A 66 77.73 -3.65 -2.94
C LEU A 66 77.06 -3.73 -1.55
N GLY A 67 77.64 -3.08 -0.54
CA GLY A 67 77.03 -2.94 0.79
C GLY A 67 75.72 -2.15 0.77
N LEU A 68 75.67 -1.04 0.03
CA LEU A 68 74.45 -0.24 -0.15
C LEU A 68 73.38 -0.98 -0.97
N VAL A 69 73.76 -1.71 -2.02
CA VAL A 69 72.82 -2.54 -2.80
C VAL A 69 72.33 -3.72 -1.97
N GLY A 70 73.21 -4.37 -1.21
CA GLY A 70 72.82 -5.45 -0.29
C GLY A 70 71.90 -4.96 0.83
N TRP A 71 72.19 -3.80 1.41
CA TRP A 71 71.33 -3.14 2.41
C TRP A 71 69.99 -2.69 1.81
N LEU A 72 69.98 -2.16 0.58
CA LEU A 72 68.76 -1.77 -0.12
C LEU A 72 67.89 -2.98 -0.45
N VAL A 73 68.47 -4.09 -0.94
CA VAL A 73 67.76 -5.34 -1.21
C VAL A 73 67.22 -5.96 0.08
N TRP A 74 68.02 -5.96 1.15
CA TRP A 74 67.58 -6.37 2.49
C TRP A 74 66.40 -5.51 2.96
N TRP A 75 66.52 -4.18 2.90
CA TRP A 75 65.46 -3.25 3.28
C TRP A 75 64.19 -3.39 2.43
N LEU A 76 64.30 -3.67 1.13
CA LEU A 76 63.17 -3.96 0.23
C LEU A 76 62.50 -5.31 0.54
N LEU A 77 63.23 -6.29 1.09
CA LEU A 77 62.69 -7.58 1.53
C LEU A 77 62.04 -7.52 2.93
N TYR A 78 62.39 -6.52 3.75
CA TYR A 78 61.80 -6.25 5.06
C TYR A 78 60.84 -5.05 5.07
N LEU A 79 60.49 -4.52 3.89
CA LEU A 79 59.53 -3.44 3.73
C LEU A 79 58.10 -4.01 3.94
N PRO A 80 57.31 -3.51 4.91
CA PRO A 80 55.96 -4.01 5.14
C PRO A 80 55.10 -3.95 3.87
N GLN A 81 54.58 -5.10 3.43
CA GLN A 81 53.56 -5.12 2.39
C GLN A 81 52.21 -4.83 3.02
N PRO A 82 51.42 -3.89 2.50
CA PRO A 82 50.11 -3.59 3.05
C PRO A 82 49.19 -4.81 2.95
N THR A 83 48.41 -5.10 3.99
CA THR A 83 47.34 -6.10 3.92
C THR A 83 46.29 -5.62 2.93
N PRO A 84 45.96 -6.36 1.86
CA PRO A 84 44.89 -5.95 0.96
C PRO A 84 43.54 -6.09 1.68
N TRP A 85 42.71 -5.06 1.59
CA TRP A 85 41.30 -5.10 1.98
C TRP A 85 40.48 -4.80 0.73
N LEU A 86 39.71 -5.78 0.28
CA LEU A 86 38.81 -5.67 -0.87
C LEU A 86 37.34 -5.72 -0.40
N THR A 87 36.59 -4.66 -0.63
CA THR A 87 35.19 -4.54 -0.24
C THR A 87 34.24 -4.55 -1.45
N PHE A 88 33.26 -5.45 -1.42
CA PHE A 88 32.09 -5.52 -2.29
C PHE A 88 30.90 -4.87 -1.56
N ILE A 89 30.16 -3.98 -2.20
CA ILE A 89 29.06 -3.23 -1.57
C ILE A 89 27.89 -3.16 -2.55
N GLU A 90 26.76 -3.74 -2.16
CA GLU A 90 25.49 -3.53 -2.84
C GLU A 90 24.65 -2.50 -2.10
N SER A 91 24.06 -1.55 -2.84
CA SER A 91 23.23 -0.47 -2.32
C SER A 91 22.22 -0.01 -3.38
N GLY A 92 21.30 0.88 -2.99
CA GLY A 92 20.25 1.33 -3.91
C GLY A 92 19.11 0.32 -4.11
N TYR A 93 18.98 -0.67 -3.23
CA TYR A 93 17.85 -1.62 -3.16
C TYR A 93 16.51 -0.92 -3.41
N PRO A 94 15.72 -1.31 -4.42
CA PRO A 94 14.42 -0.71 -4.70
C PRO A 94 13.38 -1.14 -3.67
N PHE A 95 12.24 -0.45 -3.64
CA PHE A 95 11.06 -0.96 -2.93
C PHE A 95 10.61 -2.29 -3.55
N PRO A 96 10.21 -3.32 -2.76
CA PRO A 96 9.95 -3.29 -1.31
C PRO A 96 11.15 -3.64 -0.41
N LEU A 97 12.30 -4.05 -0.96
CA LEU A 97 13.49 -4.36 -0.17
C LEU A 97 13.94 -3.13 0.64
N PRO A 98 14.15 -3.23 1.97
CA PRO A 98 14.58 -2.08 2.76
C PRO A 98 15.96 -1.59 2.31
N PRO A 99 16.33 -0.32 2.56
CA PRO A 99 17.65 0.16 2.21
C PRO A 99 18.74 -0.61 2.97
N ASN A 100 19.81 -1.01 2.28
CA ASN A 100 21.08 -1.33 2.94
C ASN A 100 21.71 0.00 3.41
N SER A 101 21.35 0.40 4.63
CA SER A 101 21.68 1.70 5.21
C SER A 101 23.17 1.84 5.52
N LEU A 102 23.71 3.03 5.23
CA LEU A 102 25.06 3.49 5.57
C LEU A 102 26.22 2.65 5.01
N ALA A 103 25.98 1.65 4.16
CA ALA A 103 27.01 0.79 3.60
C ALA A 103 28.04 1.52 2.72
N VAL A 104 27.66 2.63 2.08
CA VAL A 104 28.58 3.49 1.31
C VAL A 104 29.39 4.39 2.25
N GLU A 105 28.75 4.89 3.29
CA GLU A 105 29.33 5.70 4.36
C GLU A 105 30.37 4.91 5.16
N ASP A 106 30.08 3.65 5.51
CA ASP A 106 30.99 2.73 6.22
C ASP A 106 32.31 2.52 5.46
N ALA A 107 32.22 2.30 4.15
CA ALA A 107 33.39 2.18 3.28
C ALA A 107 34.09 3.52 3.03
N THR A 108 33.37 4.64 3.08
CA THR A 108 33.94 6.00 2.96
C THR A 108 34.69 6.39 4.23
N LEU A 109 34.11 6.09 5.40
CA LEU A 109 34.75 6.16 6.72
C LEU A 109 36.02 5.32 6.71
N THR A 110 35.94 4.05 6.30
CA THR A 110 37.07 3.12 6.19
C THR A 110 38.17 3.67 5.26
N ALA A 111 37.82 4.11 4.06
CA ALA A 111 38.77 4.68 3.10
C ALA A 111 39.46 5.95 3.65
N ASN A 112 38.72 6.86 4.28
CA ASN A 112 39.28 8.07 4.90
C ASN A 112 40.18 7.74 6.11
N LEU A 113 39.77 6.76 6.92
CA LEU A 113 40.47 6.32 8.12
C LEU A 113 41.78 5.56 7.80
N LEU A 114 41.86 4.91 6.64
CA LEU A 114 43.04 4.16 6.19
C LEU A 114 43.91 4.94 5.18
N LYS A 115 43.45 6.10 4.68
CA LYS A 115 44.11 6.89 3.62
C LYS A 115 45.60 7.17 3.87
N ASP A 116 45.94 7.54 5.10
CA ASP A 116 47.31 7.88 5.52
C ASP A 116 48.00 6.72 6.28
N TYR A 117 47.46 5.51 6.19
CA TYR A 117 47.89 4.32 6.94
C TYR A 117 48.49 3.27 5.99
N PRO A 118 49.83 3.23 5.82
CA PRO A 118 50.50 2.45 4.76
C PRO A 118 50.47 0.92 4.97
N ASN A 119 49.87 0.45 6.05
CA ASN A 119 49.84 -0.98 6.42
C ASN A 119 48.62 -1.72 5.85
N VAL A 120 47.65 -1.02 5.24
CA VAL A 120 46.49 -1.61 4.55
C VAL A 120 46.31 -0.98 3.18
N SER A 121 46.01 -1.80 2.18
CA SER A 121 45.62 -1.36 0.83
C SER A 121 44.12 -1.56 0.68
N PHE A 122 43.34 -0.54 1.04
CA PHE A 122 41.89 -0.56 0.91
C PHE A 122 41.46 -0.34 -0.55
N SER A 123 40.52 -1.16 -1.02
CA SER A 123 39.98 -1.13 -2.37
C SER A 123 38.51 -1.51 -2.37
N ARG A 124 37.71 -0.84 -3.20
CA ARG A 124 36.29 -1.11 -3.39
C ARG A 124 36.05 -1.65 -4.80
N ALA A 125 35.17 -2.63 -4.95
CA ALA A 125 34.64 -3.03 -6.25
C ALA A 125 33.62 -1.98 -6.77
N GLU A 126 33.82 -1.50 -7.99
CA GLU A 126 33.04 -0.39 -8.59
C GLU A 126 31.81 -0.86 -9.41
N ASN A 127 31.52 -2.16 -9.42
CA ASN A 127 30.40 -2.76 -10.13
C ASN A 127 29.19 -2.94 -9.20
N SER A 128 27.98 -2.90 -9.76
CA SER A 128 26.79 -3.56 -9.22
C SER A 128 26.49 -4.84 -10.01
N TRP A 129 25.76 -5.79 -9.41
CA TRP A 129 25.59 -7.13 -9.97
C TRP A 129 24.10 -7.53 -10.10
N SER A 130 23.74 -8.10 -11.24
CA SER A 130 22.34 -8.43 -11.58
C SER A 130 21.95 -9.86 -11.21
N ASN A 131 22.92 -10.71 -10.85
CA ASN A 131 22.75 -12.13 -10.55
C ASN A 131 24.05 -12.75 -9.97
N GLU A 132 23.95 -14.00 -9.51
CA GLU A 132 25.07 -14.81 -9.03
C GLU A 132 26.23 -14.88 -10.05
N ALA A 133 25.95 -15.10 -11.33
CA ALA A 133 27.00 -15.35 -12.33
C ALA A 133 27.87 -14.11 -12.58
N GLU A 134 27.27 -12.93 -12.64
CA GLU A 134 27.97 -11.64 -12.70
C GLU A 134 28.81 -11.37 -11.45
N PHE A 135 28.24 -11.61 -10.26
CA PHE A 135 28.96 -11.44 -9.00
C PHE A 135 30.15 -12.39 -8.89
N LEU A 136 29.95 -13.69 -9.14
CA LEU A 136 31.01 -14.69 -9.09
C LEU A 136 32.09 -14.44 -10.15
N ALA A 137 31.74 -13.91 -11.34
CA ALA A 137 32.73 -13.50 -12.33
C ALA A 137 33.58 -12.32 -11.80
N SER A 138 32.93 -11.26 -11.30
CA SER A 138 33.60 -10.07 -10.75
C SER A 138 34.46 -10.40 -9.52
N LEU A 139 33.97 -11.29 -8.64
CA LEU A 139 34.68 -11.82 -7.47
C LEU A 139 35.93 -12.60 -7.90
N ARG A 140 35.80 -13.58 -8.79
CA ARG A 140 36.94 -14.39 -9.28
C ARG A 140 38.00 -13.52 -9.93
N ASP A 141 37.60 -12.50 -10.70
CA ASP A 141 38.54 -11.57 -11.34
C ASP A 141 39.26 -10.64 -10.36
N ALA A 142 38.62 -10.24 -9.26
CA ALA A 142 39.28 -9.50 -8.20
C ALA A 142 40.22 -10.40 -7.37
N LEU A 143 39.78 -11.62 -7.01
CA LEU A 143 40.57 -12.64 -6.30
C LEU A 143 41.86 -13.02 -7.04
N ARG A 144 41.81 -13.15 -8.37
CA ARG A 144 42.99 -13.36 -9.25
C ARG A 144 44.00 -12.22 -9.19
N ARG A 145 43.55 -10.98 -8.97
CA ARG A 145 44.38 -9.76 -8.88
C ARG A 145 44.91 -9.52 -7.47
N LEU A 146 44.22 -10.03 -6.45
CA LEU A 146 44.57 -9.91 -5.04
C LEU A 146 45.95 -10.52 -4.75
N ARG A 147 46.76 -9.86 -3.92
CA ARG A 147 48.10 -10.30 -3.51
C ARG A 147 48.20 -10.19 -1.99
N PRO A 148 48.34 -11.31 -1.24
CA PRO A 148 48.43 -11.28 0.21
C PRO A 148 49.59 -10.41 0.72
N GLY A 149 49.44 -9.86 1.92
CA GLY A 149 50.40 -8.96 2.55
C GLY A 149 50.33 -9.03 4.08
N GLY A 150 50.50 -7.90 4.75
CA GLY A 150 50.43 -7.79 6.20
C GLY A 150 51.70 -8.28 6.92
N PRO A 151 51.65 -8.42 8.26
CA PRO A 151 52.83 -8.60 9.10
C PRO A 151 53.68 -9.84 8.81
N ASP A 152 53.06 -10.88 8.23
CA ASP A 152 53.73 -12.14 7.83
C ASP A 152 53.68 -12.37 6.30
N GLY A 153 53.25 -11.36 5.52
CA GLY A 153 53.21 -11.40 4.05
C GLY A 153 52.22 -12.40 3.43
N ARG A 154 51.20 -12.83 4.20
CA ARG A 154 50.27 -13.91 3.83
C ARG A 154 48.80 -13.61 4.07
N THR A 155 48.45 -12.45 4.60
CA THR A 155 47.06 -12.14 4.97
C THR A 155 46.33 -11.41 3.86
N ALA A 156 45.04 -11.70 3.67
CA ALA A 156 44.13 -10.94 2.81
C ALA A 156 42.76 -10.76 3.48
N ILE A 157 42.20 -9.56 3.38
CA ILE A 157 40.88 -9.21 3.92
C ILE A 157 39.91 -9.00 2.75
N LEU A 158 38.78 -9.69 2.83
CA LEU A 158 37.64 -9.63 1.91
C LEU A 158 36.44 -9.15 2.72
N GLN A 159 35.66 -8.21 2.21
CA GLN A 159 34.43 -7.75 2.86
C GLN A 159 33.28 -7.75 1.86
N ILE A 160 32.13 -8.26 2.27
CA ILE A 160 30.88 -8.18 1.50
C ILE A 160 29.85 -7.44 2.36
N ASN A 161 29.24 -6.40 1.79
CA ASN A 161 28.18 -5.62 2.41
C ASN A 161 26.92 -5.67 1.53
N ALA A 162 25.95 -6.49 1.95
CA ALA A 162 24.70 -6.78 1.23
C ALA A 162 23.68 -7.38 2.20
N HIS A 163 22.39 -7.45 1.84
CA HIS A 163 21.38 -8.02 2.73
C HIS A 163 21.50 -9.55 2.85
N GLY A 164 21.52 -10.09 4.07
CA GLY A 164 21.58 -11.55 4.32
C GLY A 164 20.22 -12.16 4.64
N ALA A 165 19.90 -13.31 4.04
CA ALA A 165 18.66 -14.06 4.28
C ALA A 165 18.87 -15.57 4.12
N VAL A 166 17.87 -16.37 4.51
CA VAL A 166 17.85 -17.82 4.28
C VAL A 166 16.78 -18.17 3.24
N ASP A 167 17.22 -18.84 2.16
CA ASP A 167 16.37 -19.19 1.02
C ASP A 167 15.37 -20.31 1.33
N ASP A 168 14.57 -20.69 0.32
CA ASP A 168 13.60 -21.76 0.49
C ASP A 168 14.27 -23.12 0.72
N ASP A 169 15.49 -23.37 0.22
CA ASP A 169 16.27 -24.59 0.46
C ASP A 169 17.03 -24.57 1.80
N ASN A 170 16.75 -23.59 2.68
CA ASN A 170 17.38 -23.41 4.00
C ASN A 170 18.88 -23.04 3.94
N ARG A 171 19.37 -22.53 2.78
CA ARG A 171 20.75 -22.08 2.57
C ARG A 171 20.91 -20.58 2.91
N PRO A 172 22.09 -20.15 3.43
CA PRO A 172 22.41 -18.74 3.58
C PRO A 172 22.69 -18.09 2.22
N CYS A 173 21.98 -17.00 1.91
CA CYS A 173 22.07 -16.27 0.64
C CYS A 173 22.20 -14.76 0.87
N LEU A 174 22.80 -14.06 -0.10
CA LEU A 174 22.74 -12.61 -0.23
C LEU A 174 21.55 -12.23 -1.12
N ILE A 175 20.80 -11.22 -0.70
CA ILE A 175 19.81 -10.53 -1.53
C ILE A 175 20.51 -9.30 -2.13
N PHE A 176 20.38 -9.09 -3.45
CA PHE A 176 20.91 -7.92 -4.15
C PHE A 176 19.76 -6.98 -4.61
N PRO A 177 20.04 -5.73 -5.06
CA PRO A 177 19.00 -4.80 -5.52
C PRO A 177 18.14 -5.31 -6.70
N THR A 178 18.60 -6.35 -7.38
CA THR A 178 17.97 -7.02 -8.52
C THR A 178 17.25 -8.32 -8.17
N SER A 179 17.39 -8.81 -6.93
CA SER A 179 16.70 -10.00 -6.44
C SER A 179 15.19 -9.74 -6.23
N ASP A 180 14.37 -10.73 -6.56
CA ASP A 180 12.94 -10.72 -6.25
C ASP A 180 12.73 -10.95 -4.73
N PRO A 181 11.94 -10.11 -4.04
CA PRO A 181 11.70 -10.21 -2.60
C PRO A 181 10.92 -11.48 -2.17
N TYR A 182 10.19 -12.13 -3.08
CA TYR A 182 9.39 -13.33 -2.80
C TYR A 182 9.97 -14.60 -3.43
N ASP A 183 10.74 -14.50 -4.52
CA ASP A 183 11.39 -15.64 -5.17
C ASP A 183 12.85 -15.79 -4.74
N SER A 184 13.07 -16.65 -3.73
CA SER A 184 14.40 -16.91 -3.18
C SER A 184 15.39 -17.57 -4.14
N ARG A 185 14.92 -18.09 -5.29
CA ARG A 185 15.78 -18.58 -6.39
C ARG A 185 16.56 -17.47 -7.11
N THR A 186 16.23 -16.21 -6.81
CA THR A 186 16.93 -15.01 -7.30
C THR A 186 17.97 -14.47 -6.30
N TRP A 187 18.12 -15.12 -5.15
CA TRP A 187 19.08 -14.76 -4.11
C TRP A 187 20.39 -15.54 -4.34
N VAL A 188 21.53 -14.96 -3.98
CA VAL A 188 22.86 -15.49 -4.31
C VAL A 188 23.42 -16.34 -3.17
N PRO A 189 23.56 -17.67 -3.30
CA PRO A 189 24.00 -18.51 -2.18
C PRO A 189 25.46 -18.26 -1.78
N LEU A 190 25.76 -18.40 -0.48
CA LEU A 190 27.13 -18.22 0.04
C LEU A 190 28.06 -19.38 -0.35
N GLN A 191 27.55 -20.59 -0.59
CA GLN A 191 28.38 -21.77 -0.87
C GLN A 191 29.25 -21.61 -2.15
N PRO A 192 28.74 -21.16 -3.32
CA PRO A 192 29.57 -20.82 -4.49
C PRO A 192 30.58 -19.69 -4.25
N ILE A 193 30.26 -18.73 -3.38
CA ILE A 193 31.13 -17.59 -3.02
C ILE A 193 32.34 -18.11 -2.21
N LEU A 194 32.08 -18.90 -1.17
CA LEU A 194 33.09 -19.52 -0.33
C LEU A 194 34.00 -20.46 -1.16
N GLN A 195 33.40 -21.32 -1.99
CA GLN A 195 34.13 -22.19 -2.92
C GLN A 195 35.03 -21.40 -3.90
N ALA A 196 34.58 -20.24 -4.40
CA ALA A 196 35.41 -19.39 -5.27
C ALA A 196 36.63 -18.78 -4.54
N ILE A 197 36.48 -18.44 -3.25
CA ILE A 197 37.59 -17.98 -2.40
C ILE A 197 38.58 -19.13 -2.15
N GLY A 198 38.09 -20.31 -1.74
CA GLY A 198 38.93 -21.49 -1.49
C GLY A 198 39.67 -22.01 -2.72
N ALA A 199 39.05 -21.96 -3.90
CA ALA A 199 39.64 -22.40 -5.17
C ALA A 199 40.62 -21.38 -5.81
N THR A 200 40.88 -20.23 -5.17
CA THR A 200 41.77 -19.20 -5.73
C THR A 200 43.24 -19.52 -5.43
N GLU A 201 44.00 -19.87 -6.47
CA GLU A 201 45.43 -20.21 -6.39
C GLU A 201 46.28 -19.14 -5.69
N SER A 202 46.05 -17.84 -5.97
CA SER A 202 46.74 -16.71 -5.32
C SER A 202 46.46 -16.57 -3.82
N LEU A 203 45.49 -17.31 -3.27
CA LEU A 203 45.15 -17.36 -1.85
C LEU A 203 45.36 -18.76 -1.22
N ALA A 204 45.82 -19.76 -1.98
CA ALA A 204 45.88 -21.15 -1.50
C ALA A 204 46.67 -21.29 -0.18
N ALA A 205 47.82 -20.61 -0.08
CA ALA A 205 48.68 -20.56 1.12
C ALA A 205 48.60 -19.22 1.89
N ALA A 206 47.47 -18.52 1.77
CA ALA A 206 47.20 -17.24 2.42
C ALA A 206 46.19 -17.40 3.58
N HIS A 207 46.31 -16.57 4.60
CA HIS A 207 45.28 -16.39 5.62
C HIS A 207 44.18 -15.46 5.09
N LYS A 208 42.93 -15.92 5.08
CA LYS A 208 41.78 -15.17 4.56
C LYS A 208 40.89 -14.75 5.72
N LEU A 209 40.64 -13.45 5.85
CA LEU A 209 39.53 -12.94 6.67
C LEU A 209 38.41 -12.51 5.73
N LEU A 210 37.25 -13.16 5.81
CA LEU A 210 36.03 -12.80 5.10
C LEU A 210 35.06 -12.12 6.07
N VAL A 211 34.91 -10.80 5.95
CA VAL A 211 33.93 -10.02 6.68
C VAL A 211 32.59 -10.04 5.94
N ILE A 212 31.53 -10.51 6.60
CA ILE A 212 30.17 -10.52 6.07
C ILE A 212 29.33 -9.53 6.88
N ASP A 213 29.19 -8.31 6.36
CA ASP A 213 28.24 -7.34 6.88
C ASP A 213 26.88 -7.55 6.19
N ALA A 214 26.04 -8.37 6.81
CA ALA A 214 24.75 -8.78 6.25
C ALA A 214 23.59 -8.81 7.25
N GLY A 215 23.83 -8.45 8.52
CA GLY A 215 22.81 -8.40 9.58
C GLY A 215 21.82 -7.24 9.48
N LYS A 216 21.72 -6.55 8.34
CA LYS A 216 20.89 -5.34 8.21
C LYS A 216 19.40 -5.64 7.96
N LEU A 217 19.03 -6.92 7.79
CA LEU A 217 17.65 -7.40 7.78
C LEU A 217 17.24 -7.98 9.14
N GLY A 218 16.35 -7.25 9.84
CA GLY A 218 15.59 -7.79 10.97
C GLY A 218 14.37 -8.61 10.53
N GLN A 219 13.38 -8.77 11.42
CA GLN A 219 12.11 -9.40 11.06
C GLN A 219 11.44 -8.67 9.89
N SER A 220 11.29 -9.36 8.76
CA SER A 220 10.70 -8.86 7.52
C SER A 220 9.79 -9.94 6.92
N TRP A 221 8.55 -9.98 7.41
CA TRP A 221 7.62 -11.07 7.11
C TRP A 221 7.17 -11.13 5.64
N SER A 222 7.23 -10.01 4.91
CA SER A 222 7.00 -9.97 3.45
C SER A 222 8.04 -10.78 2.66
N LEU A 223 9.28 -10.83 3.16
CA LEU A 223 10.38 -11.65 2.63
C LEU A 223 10.38 -13.08 3.21
N GLY A 224 9.40 -13.42 4.05
CA GLY A 224 9.40 -14.66 4.84
C GLY A 224 10.46 -14.68 5.96
N ILE A 225 11.08 -13.55 6.32
CA ILE A 225 12.09 -13.49 7.39
C ILE A 225 11.38 -13.30 8.73
N ILE A 226 11.00 -14.40 9.36
CA ILE A 226 10.34 -14.43 10.68
C ILE A 226 11.34 -14.15 11.81
N TYR A 227 12.56 -14.66 11.67
CA TYR A 227 13.65 -14.47 12.62
C TYR A 227 15.00 -14.40 11.86
N PRO A 228 15.97 -13.55 12.26
CA PRO A 228 17.27 -13.47 11.59
C PRO A 228 18.15 -14.73 11.78
N THR A 229 18.04 -15.69 10.85
CA THR A 229 18.73 -17.00 10.92
C THR A 229 20.00 -17.11 10.07
N PHE A 230 20.33 -16.09 9.27
CA PHE A 230 21.43 -16.09 8.30
C PHE A 230 22.79 -16.47 8.90
N ALA A 231 23.19 -15.84 10.01
CA ALA A 231 24.51 -16.07 10.63
C ALA A 231 24.69 -17.51 11.12
N HIS A 232 23.62 -18.16 11.57
CA HIS A 232 23.63 -19.57 12.01
C HIS A 232 23.80 -20.51 10.81
N ARG A 233 23.01 -20.36 9.74
CA ARG A 233 23.16 -21.18 8.53
C ARG A 233 24.48 -20.93 7.79
N LEU A 234 25.07 -19.73 7.91
CA LEU A 234 26.42 -19.45 7.42
C LEU A 234 27.51 -20.22 8.20
N ALA A 235 27.35 -20.40 9.51
CA ALA A 235 28.30 -21.17 10.31
C ALA A 235 28.34 -22.66 9.90
N GLU A 236 27.18 -23.25 9.60
CA GLU A 236 27.06 -24.62 9.11
C GLU A 236 27.75 -24.79 7.76
N VAL A 237 27.40 -23.97 6.75
CA VAL A 237 28.00 -24.06 5.41
C VAL A 237 29.50 -23.77 5.41
N ALA A 238 29.99 -22.92 6.32
CA ALA A 238 31.42 -22.69 6.50
C ALA A 238 32.14 -23.92 7.08
N HIS A 239 31.50 -24.64 8.01
CA HIS A 239 32.03 -25.87 8.60
C HIS A 239 32.00 -27.04 7.61
N GLU A 240 30.93 -27.19 6.82
CA GLU A 240 30.81 -28.23 5.78
C GLU A 240 31.86 -28.10 4.66
N LEU A 241 32.32 -26.88 4.37
CA LEU A 241 33.30 -26.61 3.30
C LEU A 241 34.76 -26.71 3.75
N ASP A 242 35.04 -26.67 5.06
CA ASP A 242 36.36 -26.75 5.71
C ASP A 242 37.52 -26.10 4.91
N ILE A 243 37.36 -24.81 4.58
CA ILE A 243 38.31 -24.11 3.70
C ILE A 243 39.57 -23.73 4.49
N PRO A 244 40.76 -24.24 4.12
CA PRO A 244 41.99 -23.99 4.88
C PRO A 244 42.31 -22.52 5.01
N ASP A 245 42.75 -22.10 6.20
CA ASP A 245 43.12 -20.72 6.55
C ASP A 245 42.03 -19.65 6.32
N LEU A 246 40.75 -20.04 6.19
CA LEU A 246 39.62 -19.11 6.11
C LEU A 246 39.01 -18.88 7.50
N ALA A 247 38.91 -17.61 7.90
CA ALA A 247 38.08 -17.16 9.01
C ALA A 247 37.00 -16.20 8.47
N ILE A 248 35.78 -16.32 9.00
CA ILE A 248 34.65 -15.47 8.64
C ILE A 248 34.22 -14.65 9.86
N LEU A 249 34.01 -13.34 9.71
CA LEU A 249 33.51 -12.45 10.74
C LEU A 249 32.17 -11.83 10.30
N THR A 250 31.07 -12.19 10.95
CA THR A 250 29.75 -11.61 10.67
C THR A 250 29.52 -10.31 11.45
N SER A 251 28.63 -9.44 10.97
CA SER A 251 28.23 -8.23 11.71
C SER A 251 27.26 -8.49 12.88
N CYS A 252 26.62 -9.66 12.94
CA CYS A 252 25.63 -10.07 13.95
C CYS A 252 25.67 -11.59 14.19
N ASP A 253 25.08 -12.06 15.29
CA ASP A 253 24.78 -13.49 15.53
C ASP A 253 23.29 -13.81 15.29
N LEU A 254 22.88 -15.05 15.54
CA LEU A 254 21.50 -15.55 15.47
C LEU A 254 20.51 -14.62 16.20
N GLY A 255 19.51 -14.12 15.48
CA GLY A 255 18.41 -13.30 16.02
C GLY A 255 18.66 -11.78 16.07
N GLU A 256 19.87 -11.34 15.74
CA GLU A 256 20.34 -9.95 15.93
C GLU A 256 20.40 -9.14 14.63
N THR A 257 20.60 -7.82 14.76
CA THR A 257 20.61 -6.86 13.65
C THR A 257 21.69 -5.79 13.79
N ASP A 258 22.17 -5.25 12.66
CA ASP A 258 23.19 -4.19 12.64
C ASP A 258 22.64 -2.84 13.10
N GLU A 259 23.23 -2.28 14.16
CA GLU A 259 22.79 -1.05 14.79
C GLU A 259 23.53 0.18 14.25
N LEU A 260 22.76 1.17 13.81
CA LEU A 260 23.28 2.39 13.18
C LEU A 260 23.79 3.41 14.22
N MET A 261 24.80 4.19 13.86
CA MET A 261 25.36 5.35 14.59
C MET A 261 25.14 6.66 13.78
N PRO A 262 23.94 7.28 13.80
CA PRO A 262 23.65 8.47 12.98
C PRO A 262 24.46 9.71 13.37
N ASP A 263 24.83 9.81 14.65
CA ASP A 263 25.75 10.81 15.22
C ASP A 263 27.15 10.73 14.57
N ARG A 264 27.55 9.54 14.12
CA ARG A 264 28.81 9.27 13.40
C ARG A 264 28.60 8.94 11.91
N GLY A 265 27.37 8.99 11.40
CA GLY A 265 27.05 8.75 9.99
C GLY A 265 27.35 7.34 9.46
N CYS A 266 27.49 6.32 10.32
CA CYS A 266 27.94 4.97 9.96
C CYS A 266 27.16 3.86 10.70
N SER A 267 27.40 2.59 10.38
CA SER A 267 27.03 1.46 11.23
C SER A 267 27.98 1.33 12.43
N SER A 268 27.51 0.71 13.51
CA SER A 268 28.38 0.42 14.67
C SER A 268 29.40 -0.67 14.35
N PHE A 269 29.01 -1.70 13.58
CA PHE A 269 29.95 -2.70 13.09
C PHE A 269 31.03 -2.10 12.19
N GLY A 270 30.65 -1.31 11.18
CA GLY A 270 31.59 -0.63 10.28
C GLY A 270 32.55 0.30 11.01
N TYR A 271 32.06 1.04 12.02
CA TYR A 271 32.87 1.88 12.89
C TYR A 271 33.94 1.07 13.64
N PHE A 272 33.53 0.05 14.41
CA PHE A 272 34.46 -0.71 15.25
C PHE A 272 35.39 -1.62 14.45
N LEU A 273 34.96 -2.13 13.29
CA LEU A 273 35.83 -2.87 12.37
C LEU A 273 36.99 -1.98 11.88
N ALA A 274 36.69 -0.75 11.46
CA ALA A 274 37.68 0.20 10.95
C ALA A 274 38.63 0.70 12.05
N THR A 275 38.12 1.06 13.25
CA THR A 275 38.99 1.47 14.37
C THR A 275 39.83 0.31 14.90
N GLY A 276 39.25 -0.89 14.98
CA GLY A 276 39.92 -2.11 15.40
C GLY A 276 41.17 -2.39 14.57
N LEU A 277 41.00 -2.46 13.24
CA LEU A 277 42.10 -2.68 12.29
C LEU A 277 43.14 -1.55 12.27
N ARG A 278 42.79 -0.30 12.54
CA ARG A 278 43.81 0.78 12.69
C ARG A 278 44.68 0.62 13.94
N GLY A 279 44.23 -0.18 14.90
CA GLY A 279 44.98 -0.53 16.11
C GLY A 279 44.19 -0.37 17.42
N ALA A 280 42.88 -0.09 17.39
CA ALA A 280 42.08 -0.05 18.63
C ALA A 280 41.85 -1.45 19.24
N ALA A 281 42.05 -2.51 18.45
CA ALA A 281 42.04 -3.90 18.91
C ALA A 281 43.42 -4.41 19.38
N CYS A 282 44.50 -3.66 19.11
CA CYS A 282 45.89 -4.08 19.30
C CYS A 282 46.22 -4.43 20.76
N GLY A 283 46.87 -5.58 20.96
CA GLY A 283 47.54 -5.93 22.21
C GLY A 283 48.87 -5.20 22.40
N SER A 284 49.84 -5.87 23.03
CA SER A 284 51.10 -5.26 23.45
C SER A 284 52.26 -5.38 22.42
N ASP A 285 52.06 -6.02 21.29
CA ASP A 285 53.11 -6.33 20.30
C ASP A 285 53.13 -5.38 19.07
N ASN A 286 52.18 -4.45 18.98
CA ASN A 286 51.93 -3.55 17.84
C ASN A 286 51.39 -4.25 16.56
N ARG A 287 50.79 -5.43 16.69
CA ARG A 287 49.99 -6.08 15.66
C ARG A 287 48.50 -6.03 16.06
N VAL A 288 47.63 -6.36 15.11
CA VAL A 288 46.24 -6.73 15.41
C VAL A 288 46.07 -8.15 14.89
N THR A 289 45.75 -9.12 15.75
CA THR A 289 45.43 -10.49 15.35
C THR A 289 43.96 -10.66 14.96
N LEU A 290 43.62 -11.78 14.34
CA LEU A 290 42.24 -12.16 14.05
C LEU A 290 41.41 -12.21 15.33
N ARG A 291 41.95 -12.83 16.39
CA ARG A 291 41.28 -12.97 17.68
C ARG A 291 41.11 -11.64 18.39
N GLU A 292 42.15 -10.82 18.42
CA GLU A 292 42.10 -9.46 18.96
C GLU A 292 41.02 -8.61 18.28
N LEU A 293 40.96 -8.64 16.94
CA LEU A 293 39.93 -7.92 16.20
C LEU A 293 38.53 -8.45 16.51
N ALA A 294 38.33 -9.77 16.52
CA ALA A 294 37.03 -10.38 16.82
C ALA A 294 36.56 -10.04 18.24
N GLU A 295 37.43 -10.15 19.25
CA GLU A 295 37.13 -9.83 20.64
C GLU A 295 36.89 -8.32 20.89
N TYR A 296 37.55 -7.44 20.14
CA TYR A 296 37.30 -6.00 20.17
C TYR A 296 35.95 -5.66 19.52
N VAL A 297 35.76 -6.08 18.26
CA VAL A 297 34.56 -5.74 17.48
C VAL A 297 33.30 -6.33 18.10
N ASN A 298 33.35 -7.58 18.60
CA ASN A 298 32.22 -8.17 19.34
C ASN A 298 31.84 -7.33 20.57
N ARG A 299 32.83 -7.05 21.44
CA ARG A 299 32.64 -6.36 22.72
C ARG A 299 32.16 -4.92 22.55
N SER A 300 32.76 -4.15 21.65
CA SER A 300 32.42 -2.75 21.44
C SER A 300 31.06 -2.58 20.75
N THR A 301 30.74 -3.44 19.79
CA THR A 301 29.43 -3.42 19.10
C THR A 301 28.30 -3.84 20.06
N ASP A 302 28.48 -4.92 20.83
CA ASP A 302 27.49 -5.37 21.81
C ASP A 302 27.31 -4.36 22.95
N HIS A 303 28.38 -3.71 23.40
CA HIS A 303 28.30 -2.62 24.37
C HIS A 303 27.52 -1.42 23.81
N PHE A 304 27.75 -1.02 22.55
CA PHE A 304 26.98 0.04 21.91
C PHE A 304 25.49 -0.31 21.80
N ALA A 305 25.15 -1.50 21.28
CA ALA A 305 23.77 -1.96 21.14
C ALA A 305 23.03 -1.98 22.49
N ARG A 306 23.64 -2.54 23.55
CA ARG A 306 23.04 -2.55 24.89
C ARG A 306 22.83 -1.13 25.44
N THR A 307 23.82 -0.26 25.33
CA THR A 307 23.80 1.06 26.00
C THR A 307 23.12 2.18 25.21
N ARG A 308 22.93 2.03 23.90
CA ARG A 308 22.40 3.08 22.99
C ARG A 308 21.15 2.67 22.20
N ARG A 309 20.70 1.41 22.32
CA ARG A 309 19.56 0.83 21.59
C ARG A 309 18.68 -0.12 22.41
N SER A 310 19.07 -0.48 23.64
CA SER A 310 18.47 -1.59 24.40
C SER A 310 18.28 -2.87 23.56
N SER A 311 19.23 -3.12 22.66
CA SER A 311 19.26 -4.25 21.74
C SER A 311 20.59 -5.00 21.85
N ARG A 312 20.78 -6.05 21.05
CA ARG A 312 21.97 -6.91 21.06
C ARG A 312 22.54 -7.03 19.66
N GLN A 313 23.86 -6.93 19.56
CA GLN A 313 24.59 -7.13 18.32
C GLN A 313 25.99 -7.67 18.64
N ARG A 314 26.19 -8.97 18.40
CA ARG A 314 27.42 -9.73 18.65
C ARG A 314 28.03 -10.19 17.34
N PRO A 315 28.91 -9.39 16.71
CA PRO A 315 29.78 -9.85 15.64
C PRO A 315 30.46 -11.19 15.97
N ARG A 316 30.32 -12.20 15.10
CA ARG A 316 30.70 -13.58 15.39
C ARG A 316 31.81 -14.08 14.48
N LEU A 317 32.83 -14.70 15.09
CA LEU A 317 33.91 -15.40 14.38
C LEU A 317 33.48 -16.85 14.07
N ILE A 318 33.75 -17.28 12.84
CA ILE A 318 33.39 -18.60 12.31
C ILE A 318 34.62 -19.18 11.58
N PRO A 319 35.08 -20.40 11.92
CA PRO A 319 34.71 -21.15 13.13
C PRO A 319 35.18 -20.42 14.40
N ALA A 320 34.59 -20.72 15.57
CA ALA A 320 34.88 -20.00 16.80
C ALA A 320 36.31 -20.26 17.34
N ASP A 321 36.88 -21.41 16.98
CA ASP A 321 38.25 -21.85 17.28
C ASP A 321 39.23 -21.59 16.11
N ALA A 322 38.88 -20.70 15.16
CA ALA A 322 39.73 -20.34 14.04
C ALA A 322 41.17 -20.04 14.47
N THR A 323 42.12 -20.52 13.66
CA THR A 323 43.56 -20.31 13.88
C THR A 323 43.85 -18.81 13.87
N ASP A 324 44.49 -18.32 14.93
CA ASP A 324 44.80 -16.89 15.04
C ASP A 324 46.02 -16.52 14.19
N PHE A 325 45.92 -15.42 13.46
CA PHE A 325 46.96 -14.91 12.56
C PHE A 325 46.98 -13.38 12.57
N PRO A 326 48.14 -12.74 12.32
CA PRO A 326 48.24 -11.28 12.31
C PRO A 326 47.60 -10.69 11.06
N LEU A 327 46.70 -9.73 11.28
CA LEU A 327 46.01 -9.00 10.22
C LEU A 327 46.85 -7.84 9.71
N VAL A 328 47.29 -6.96 10.61
CA VAL A 328 47.85 -5.64 10.29
C VAL A 328 48.82 -5.15 11.39
N TYR A 329 49.65 -4.15 11.09
CA TYR A 329 50.50 -3.46 12.08
C TYR A 329 49.81 -2.22 12.64
N ALA A 330 49.62 -2.14 13.96
CA ALA A 330 48.95 -1.02 14.61
C ALA A 330 49.78 0.28 14.55
N THR A 331 49.11 1.43 14.42
CA THR A 331 49.76 2.76 14.47
C THR A 331 49.09 3.74 15.44
N GLY A 332 48.22 3.25 16.32
CA GLY A 332 47.55 4.02 17.37
C GLY A 332 46.17 4.55 17.02
N SER A 333 45.39 4.81 18.07
CA SER A 333 43.97 5.18 18.03
C SER A 333 43.76 6.68 17.77
N ALA A 334 43.80 7.09 16.50
CA ALA A 334 43.19 8.36 16.11
C ALA A 334 41.66 8.20 16.08
N GLU A 335 40.92 9.07 16.76
CA GLU A 335 39.46 9.04 16.69
C GLU A 335 38.99 9.47 15.28
N PRO A 336 38.01 8.77 14.66
CA PRO A 336 37.61 9.07 13.29
C PRO A 336 36.89 10.42 13.19
N VAL A 337 37.28 11.24 12.23
CA VAL A 337 36.51 12.43 11.85
C VAL A 337 35.37 11.97 10.95
N VAL A 338 34.14 12.03 11.47
CA VAL A 338 32.92 11.66 10.74
C VAL A 338 31.88 12.76 10.84
N ALA A 339 31.00 12.83 9.84
CA ALA A 339 29.92 13.81 9.76
C ALA A 339 28.57 13.16 10.13
N PRO A 340 27.73 13.81 10.96
CA PRO A 340 26.41 13.30 11.28
C PRO A 340 25.46 13.39 10.07
N ILE A 341 24.42 12.55 10.05
CA ILE A 341 23.40 12.56 9.00
C ILE A 341 22.49 13.78 9.19
N ALA A 342 22.44 14.68 8.21
CA ALA A 342 21.52 15.82 8.23
C ALA A 342 20.09 15.39 7.85
N THR A 343 19.20 15.25 8.84
CA THR A 343 17.81 14.77 8.62
C THR A 343 16.73 15.88 8.66
N ALA A 344 16.99 16.98 9.36
CA ALA A 344 15.95 17.95 9.77
C ALA A 344 15.15 18.57 8.61
N SER A 345 15.77 18.83 7.46
CA SER A 345 15.15 19.54 6.32
C SER A 345 14.01 18.79 5.61
N HIS A 346 13.73 17.54 6.00
CA HIS A 346 12.74 16.69 5.34
C HIS A 346 11.68 16.10 6.28
N GLN A 347 11.73 16.38 7.58
CA GLN A 347 10.80 15.85 8.57
C GLN A 347 9.37 16.40 8.36
N ASP A 348 9.20 17.72 8.22
CA ASP A 348 7.90 18.38 7.99
C ASP A 348 7.13 17.80 6.79
N SER A 349 7.84 17.50 5.69
CA SER A 349 7.23 16.94 4.48
C SER A 349 6.77 15.48 4.65
N LEU A 350 7.35 14.74 5.59
CA LEU A 350 6.96 13.36 5.91
C LEU A 350 5.78 13.35 6.88
N ASP A 351 5.83 14.21 7.91
CA ASP A 351 4.74 14.43 8.85
C ASP A 351 3.45 14.91 8.16
N ALA A 352 3.57 15.74 7.12
CA ALA A 352 2.45 16.16 6.28
C ALA A 352 1.82 14.99 5.49
N MET A 353 2.62 14.06 4.94
CA MET A 353 2.07 12.90 4.22
C MET A 353 1.42 11.88 5.18
N TRP A 354 1.91 11.75 6.41
CA TRP A 354 1.24 10.95 7.45
C TRP A 354 -0.10 11.57 7.90
N LEU A 355 -0.16 12.89 8.03
CA LEU A 355 -1.43 13.59 8.28
C LEU A 355 -2.41 13.41 7.12
N GLU A 356 -1.96 13.53 5.88
CA GLU A 356 -2.77 13.32 4.68
C GLU A 356 -3.32 11.87 4.58
N LEU A 357 -2.53 10.86 4.97
CA LEU A 357 -3.02 9.48 5.11
C LEU A 357 -4.08 9.37 6.22
N SER A 358 -3.87 10.03 7.37
CA SER A 358 -4.82 10.04 8.48
C SER A 358 -6.17 10.67 8.11
N GLU A 359 -6.16 11.75 7.33
CA GLU A 359 -7.37 12.38 6.77
C GLU A 359 -8.10 11.45 5.79
N LEU A 360 -7.36 10.62 5.04
CA LEU A 360 -7.93 9.64 4.12
C LEU A 360 -8.44 8.38 4.83
N ALA A 361 -7.86 7.97 5.96
CA ALA A 361 -8.31 6.82 6.75
C ALA A 361 -9.72 7.01 7.33
N ALA A 362 -10.15 8.27 7.54
CA ALA A 362 -11.52 8.60 7.92
C ALA A 362 -12.55 8.28 6.82
N ARG A 363 -12.09 8.17 5.55
CA ARG A 363 -12.88 7.83 4.36
C ARG A 363 -12.72 6.33 4.03
N PRO A 364 -13.66 5.69 3.31
CA PRO A 364 -13.59 4.26 2.96
C PRO A 364 -12.57 3.92 1.84
N VAL A 365 -11.43 4.60 1.74
CA VAL A 365 -10.49 4.49 0.61
C VAL A 365 -9.82 3.12 0.51
N TYR A 366 -9.52 2.49 1.65
CA TYR A 366 -9.05 1.10 1.71
C TYR A 366 -10.10 0.08 1.24
N GLN A 367 -11.37 0.48 1.07
CA GLN A 367 -12.41 -0.40 0.55
C GLN A 367 -12.34 -0.52 -0.98
N SER A 368 -12.08 0.55 -1.74
CA SER A 368 -11.91 0.45 -3.20
C SER A 368 -10.50 -0.01 -3.61
N SER A 369 -9.44 0.45 -2.93
CA SER A 369 -8.04 0.22 -3.35
C SER A 369 -7.14 -0.32 -2.21
N PRO A 370 -7.38 -1.55 -1.70
CA PRO A 370 -6.66 -2.10 -0.54
C PRO A 370 -5.15 -2.30 -0.77
N ILE A 371 -4.72 -2.65 -1.99
CA ILE A 371 -3.28 -2.76 -2.31
C ILE A 371 -2.62 -1.40 -2.48
N GLU A 372 -3.26 -0.43 -3.14
CA GLU A 372 -2.66 0.92 -3.26
C GLU A 372 -2.58 1.60 -1.89
N TRP A 373 -3.54 1.34 -1.00
CA TRP A 373 -3.48 1.72 0.42
C TRP A 373 -2.27 1.11 1.14
N ALA A 374 -2.13 -0.22 1.12
CA ALA A 374 -1.02 -0.91 1.76
C ALA A 374 0.36 -0.51 1.17
N GLU A 375 0.43 -0.25 -0.14
CA GLU A 375 1.65 0.24 -0.77
C GLU A 375 2.01 1.66 -0.34
N ILE A 376 1.03 2.56 -0.12
CA ILE A 376 1.27 3.88 0.46
C ILE A 376 1.78 3.77 1.91
N GLU A 377 1.13 2.95 2.75
CA GLU A 377 1.58 2.71 4.14
C GLU A 377 3.04 2.22 4.19
N GLN A 378 3.38 1.20 3.39
CA GLN A 378 4.71 0.60 3.37
C GLN A 378 5.75 1.54 2.73
N ARG A 379 5.36 2.37 1.75
CA ARG A 379 6.24 3.42 1.21
C ARG A 379 6.44 4.59 2.16
N LEU A 380 5.50 4.90 3.06
CA LEU A 380 5.70 5.88 4.12
C LEU A 380 6.67 5.37 5.19
N LEU A 381 6.58 4.09 5.57
CA LEU A 381 7.62 3.43 6.40
C LEU A 381 8.98 3.40 5.69
N ARG A 382 8.99 3.14 4.38
CA ARG A 382 10.22 3.28 3.57
C ARG A 382 10.76 4.71 3.64
N GLN A 383 9.90 5.74 3.57
CA GLN A 383 10.34 7.13 3.64
C GLN A 383 11.02 7.47 4.98
N GLU A 384 10.56 6.88 6.09
CA GLU A 384 11.22 6.96 7.40
C GLU A 384 12.60 6.28 7.40
N GLN A 385 12.72 5.10 6.78
CA GLN A 385 14.01 4.41 6.63
C GLN A 385 15.00 5.22 5.76
N LEU A 386 14.54 5.68 4.59
CA LEU A 386 15.34 6.46 3.62
C LEU A 386 15.91 7.75 4.23
N LEU A 387 15.21 8.35 5.21
CA LEU A 387 15.68 9.54 5.94
C LEU A 387 17.02 9.31 6.69
N THR A 388 17.33 8.06 7.08
CA THR A 388 18.59 7.70 7.74
C THR A 388 19.39 6.61 7.01
N ALA A 389 19.08 6.35 5.75
CA ALA A 389 19.72 5.31 4.93
C ALA A 389 21.07 5.72 4.31
N GLY A 390 21.38 7.02 4.27
CA GLY A 390 22.63 7.55 3.70
C GLY A 390 22.50 8.11 2.28
N THR A 391 23.62 8.62 1.77
CA THR A 391 23.74 9.35 0.49
C THR A 391 23.30 8.54 -0.72
N ALA A 392 23.48 7.22 -0.68
CA ALA A 392 23.09 6.29 -1.75
C ALA A 392 21.57 6.26 -2.04
N TYR A 393 20.74 6.86 -1.18
CA TYR A 393 19.28 6.79 -1.27
C TYR A 393 18.58 8.14 -1.48
N VAL A 394 19.33 9.24 -1.66
CA VAL A 394 18.76 10.61 -1.77
C VAL A 394 17.78 10.75 -2.95
N GLU A 395 18.11 10.19 -4.12
CA GLU A 395 17.21 10.19 -5.29
C GLU A 395 15.94 9.36 -5.04
N GLN A 396 16.08 8.23 -4.33
CA GLN A 396 14.92 7.40 -3.95
C GLN A 396 14.02 8.09 -2.93
N PHE A 397 14.60 8.86 -1.99
CA PHE A 397 13.83 9.67 -1.04
C PHE A 397 12.94 10.68 -1.79
N SER A 398 13.49 11.44 -2.74
CA SER A 398 12.72 12.39 -3.54
C SER A 398 11.67 11.71 -4.41
N SER A 399 12.03 10.61 -5.08
CA SER A 399 11.15 9.89 -6.00
C SER A 399 9.98 9.19 -5.29
N ASN A 400 10.23 8.57 -4.13
CA ASN A 400 9.20 7.91 -3.33
C ASN A 400 8.24 8.94 -2.70
N ALA A 401 8.75 10.09 -2.21
CA ALA A 401 7.90 11.19 -1.76
C ALA A 401 7.06 11.83 -2.88
N ALA A 402 7.50 11.79 -4.14
CA ALA A 402 6.70 12.21 -5.29
C ALA A 402 5.61 11.19 -5.61
N TRP A 403 5.93 9.90 -5.61
CA TRP A 403 4.97 8.82 -5.81
C TRP A 403 3.84 8.86 -4.77
N ILE A 404 4.18 8.99 -3.48
CA ILE A 404 3.21 9.00 -2.37
C ILE A 404 2.20 10.15 -2.53
N ARG A 405 2.67 11.38 -2.75
CA ARG A 405 1.77 12.55 -2.91
C ARG A 405 0.87 12.44 -4.13
N ASN A 406 1.38 11.92 -5.25
CA ASN A 406 0.56 11.68 -6.44
C ASN A 406 -0.53 10.64 -6.14
N LYS A 407 -0.21 9.57 -5.39
CA LYS A 407 -1.17 8.52 -5.04
C LYS A 407 -2.20 8.93 -3.98
N LEU A 408 -1.81 9.74 -3.00
CA LEU A 408 -2.74 10.38 -2.07
C LEU A 408 -3.71 11.32 -2.83
N ALA A 409 -3.25 12.01 -3.87
CA ALA A 409 -4.10 12.83 -4.74
C ALA A 409 -5.05 12.00 -5.64
N ASP A 410 -4.57 10.92 -6.28
CA ASP A 410 -5.40 9.99 -7.07
C ASP A 410 -6.58 9.46 -6.23
N LEU A 411 -6.29 8.99 -5.00
CA LEU A 411 -7.28 8.44 -4.09
C LEU A 411 -8.25 9.51 -3.53
N LYS A 412 -7.84 10.78 -3.46
CA LYS A 412 -8.73 11.91 -3.13
C LYS A 412 -9.76 12.22 -4.23
N ALA A 413 -9.47 11.87 -5.49
CA ALA A 413 -10.26 12.24 -6.66
C ALA A 413 -11.19 11.12 -7.21
N THR A 414 -11.08 9.90 -6.69
CA THR A 414 -11.78 8.73 -7.25
C THR A 414 -13.24 8.62 -6.77
N THR A 415 -14.18 8.55 -7.71
CA THR A 415 -15.60 8.20 -7.48
C THR A 415 -16.05 7.10 -8.45
N TRP A 416 -17.04 6.29 -8.04
CA TRP A 416 -17.49 5.13 -8.82
C TRP A 416 -18.60 5.45 -9.85
N LEU A 417 -19.24 6.62 -9.73
CA LEU A 417 -20.31 7.12 -10.61
C LEU A 417 -20.32 8.66 -10.58
N ASN A 418 -20.53 9.31 -11.73
CA ASN A 418 -20.70 10.77 -11.78
C ASN A 418 -22.11 11.16 -11.30
N ALA A 419 -22.25 12.29 -10.60
CA ALA A 419 -23.55 12.70 -10.04
C ALA A 419 -24.65 12.86 -11.11
N ASP A 420 -24.31 13.43 -12.27
CA ASP A 420 -25.24 13.61 -13.40
C ASP A 420 -25.63 12.29 -14.10
N GLU A 421 -24.91 11.20 -13.82
CA GLU A 421 -25.19 9.87 -14.36
C GLU A 421 -26.17 9.07 -13.48
N ALA A 422 -26.42 9.52 -12.24
CA ALA A 422 -27.43 8.95 -11.36
C ALA A 422 -28.87 9.14 -11.89
N THR A 423 -29.79 8.31 -11.41
CA THR A 423 -31.22 8.33 -11.82
C THR A 423 -32.14 9.02 -10.82
N SER A 424 -31.67 9.18 -9.59
CA SER A 424 -32.37 9.84 -8.47
C SER A 424 -31.47 10.90 -7.84
N LEU A 425 -32.03 11.98 -7.29
CA LEU A 425 -31.29 12.96 -6.49
C LEU A 425 -30.62 12.30 -5.29
N ALA A 426 -31.31 11.36 -4.62
CA ALA A 426 -30.76 10.65 -3.47
C ALA A 426 -29.43 9.92 -3.78
N LEU A 427 -29.35 9.24 -4.94
CA LEU A 427 -28.11 8.64 -5.44
C LEU A 427 -27.08 9.69 -5.88
N ALA A 428 -27.50 10.77 -6.54
CA ALA A 428 -26.60 11.85 -6.97
C ALA A 428 -25.90 12.53 -5.78
N GLU A 429 -26.63 12.76 -4.68
CA GLU A 429 -26.10 13.26 -3.41
C GLU A 429 -25.26 12.22 -2.68
N ARG A 430 -25.57 10.92 -2.81
CA ARG A 430 -24.76 9.83 -2.20
C ARG A 430 -23.37 9.70 -2.84
N VAL A 431 -23.26 9.82 -4.17
CA VAL A 431 -21.97 9.69 -4.87
C VAL A 431 -21.17 10.98 -4.92
N SER A 432 -21.83 12.13 -4.77
CA SER A 432 -21.18 13.43 -4.65
C SER A 432 -22.05 14.38 -3.80
N PRO A 433 -21.83 14.50 -2.48
CA PRO A 433 -22.56 15.45 -1.66
C PRO A 433 -22.47 16.89 -2.19
N LEU A 434 -23.54 17.67 -2.07
CA LEU A 434 -23.57 19.07 -2.48
C LEU A 434 -22.74 19.92 -1.50
N THR A 435 -21.77 20.68 -2.03
CA THR A 435 -20.99 21.63 -1.23
C THR A 435 -21.82 22.81 -0.76
N ASP A 436 -21.47 23.42 0.38
CA ASP A 436 -22.11 24.64 0.90
C ASP A 436 -22.17 25.77 -0.15
N ALA A 437 -21.15 25.84 -1.02
CA ALA A 437 -21.08 26.77 -2.13
C ALA A 437 -22.13 26.49 -3.22
N GLU A 438 -22.31 25.22 -3.63
CA GLU A 438 -23.38 24.83 -4.57
C GLU A 438 -24.77 25.09 -3.98
N GLN A 439 -24.98 24.75 -2.71
CA GLN A 439 -26.24 24.98 -2.00
C GLN A 439 -26.56 26.49 -1.92
N THR A 440 -25.57 27.31 -1.56
CA THR A 440 -25.71 28.78 -1.50
C THR A 440 -25.96 29.39 -2.87
N ALA A 441 -25.34 28.86 -3.93
CA ALA A 441 -25.56 29.30 -5.30
C ALA A 441 -26.99 28.99 -5.79
N ALA A 442 -27.49 27.78 -5.53
CA ALA A 442 -28.87 27.40 -5.85
C ALA A 442 -29.89 28.23 -5.06
N GLN A 443 -29.63 28.50 -3.78
CA GLN A 443 -30.49 29.35 -2.96
C GLN A 443 -30.53 30.79 -3.50
N SER A 444 -29.37 31.36 -3.83
CA SER A 444 -29.26 32.69 -4.43
C SER A 444 -29.96 32.78 -5.80
N ALA A 445 -29.91 31.70 -6.58
CA ALA A 445 -30.63 31.58 -7.85
C ALA A 445 -32.15 31.65 -7.67
N TYR A 446 -32.70 30.93 -6.69
CA TYR A 446 -34.12 30.96 -6.36
C TYR A 446 -34.57 32.34 -5.88
N ASP A 447 -33.84 32.96 -4.95
CA ASP A 447 -34.21 34.26 -4.39
C ASP A 447 -34.15 35.38 -5.44
N LYS A 448 -33.21 35.29 -6.39
CA LYS A 448 -33.15 36.18 -7.56
C LYS A 448 -34.35 35.97 -8.49
N TRP A 449 -34.61 34.72 -8.92
CA TRP A 449 -35.74 34.39 -9.80
C TRP A 449 -37.07 34.85 -9.19
N LYS A 450 -37.27 34.65 -7.89
CA LYS A 450 -38.49 35.08 -7.18
C LYS A 450 -38.67 36.60 -7.14
N GLN A 451 -37.58 37.37 -7.06
CA GLN A 451 -37.62 38.82 -7.20
C GLN A 451 -37.96 39.25 -8.63
N GLU A 452 -37.41 38.57 -9.64
CA GLU A 452 -37.67 38.87 -11.06
C GLU A 452 -39.13 38.55 -11.46
N VAL A 453 -39.69 37.42 -11.02
CA VAL A 453 -41.11 37.06 -11.20
C VAL A 453 -42.02 38.07 -10.49
N ALA A 454 -41.72 38.45 -9.24
CA ALA A 454 -42.48 39.47 -8.51
C ALA A 454 -42.41 40.86 -9.15
N ALA A 455 -41.35 41.16 -9.91
CA ALA A 455 -41.19 42.42 -10.62
C ALA A 455 -41.89 42.46 -12.00
N GLN A 456 -42.25 41.30 -12.58
CA GLN A 456 -42.83 41.22 -13.94
C GLN A 456 -44.12 40.37 -14.05
N PRO A 457 -45.16 40.61 -13.24
CA PRO A 457 -46.35 39.73 -13.12
C PRO A 457 -47.26 39.62 -14.37
N ASN A 458 -46.92 40.26 -15.50
CA ASN A 458 -47.69 40.22 -16.77
C ASN A 458 -46.80 40.02 -18.01
N ALA A 459 -45.50 39.73 -17.88
CA ALA A 459 -44.54 39.85 -18.97
C ALA A 459 -44.31 38.55 -19.78
N ALA A 460 -45.33 38.09 -20.51
CA ALA A 460 -45.21 36.94 -21.45
C ALA A 460 -44.35 37.23 -22.70
N ALA A 461 -43.41 38.17 -22.64
CA ALA A 461 -42.64 38.69 -23.78
C ALA A 461 -41.22 39.19 -23.42
N ALA A 462 -40.76 39.03 -22.17
CA ALA A 462 -39.37 39.30 -21.82
C ALA A 462 -38.49 38.12 -22.23
N GLY A 463 -37.52 38.34 -23.13
CA GLY A 463 -36.56 37.31 -23.51
C GLY A 463 -35.69 36.86 -22.32
N PRO A 464 -35.20 35.61 -22.31
CA PRO A 464 -34.56 35.03 -21.13
C PRO A 464 -33.33 35.82 -20.69
N VAL A 465 -33.35 36.27 -19.44
CA VAL A 465 -32.16 36.66 -18.69
C VAL A 465 -31.24 35.44 -18.59
N ALA A 466 -29.93 35.62 -18.70
CA ALA A 466 -28.98 34.51 -18.64
C ALA A 466 -29.19 33.66 -17.36
N PRO A 467 -29.21 32.32 -17.48
CA PRO A 467 -29.53 31.44 -16.37
C PRO A 467 -28.52 31.59 -15.22
N PRO A 468 -28.95 31.34 -13.98
CA PRO A 468 -28.09 31.48 -12.80
C PRO A 468 -26.91 30.49 -12.85
N THR A 469 -25.76 30.89 -12.30
CA THR A 469 -24.52 30.09 -12.30
C THR A 469 -24.51 28.94 -11.28
N ALA A 470 -25.68 28.40 -10.92
CA ALA A 470 -25.83 27.25 -10.02
C ALA A 470 -25.76 25.95 -10.83
N SER A 471 -25.29 24.85 -10.22
CA SER A 471 -25.32 23.56 -10.90
C SER A 471 -26.78 23.05 -11.03
N PRO A 472 -27.19 22.47 -12.17
CA PRO A 472 -28.56 21.96 -12.34
C PRO A 472 -29.01 20.98 -11.26
N ARG A 473 -28.06 20.16 -10.79
CA ARG A 473 -28.22 19.25 -9.66
C ARG A 473 -28.57 19.97 -8.36
N ALA A 474 -27.84 21.04 -8.00
CA ALA A 474 -28.09 21.82 -6.79
C ALA A 474 -29.47 22.51 -6.82
N VAL A 475 -29.89 23.01 -7.98
CA VAL A 475 -31.24 23.57 -8.20
C VAL A 475 -32.31 22.51 -7.95
N LYS A 476 -32.17 21.32 -8.54
CA LYS A 476 -33.16 20.24 -8.43
C LYS A 476 -33.25 19.66 -7.01
N SER A 477 -32.11 19.47 -6.33
CA SER A 477 -32.07 19.14 -4.90
C SER A 477 -32.72 20.19 -4.03
N LEU A 478 -32.45 21.49 -4.26
CA LEU A 478 -33.09 22.57 -3.50
C LEU A 478 -34.62 22.52 -3.61
N VAL A 479 -35.16 22.36 -4.82
CA VAL A 479 -36.61 22.31 -5.05
C VAL A 479 -37.25 21.10 -4.39
N TRP A 480 -36.66 19.92 -4.54
CA TRP A 480 -37.14 18.69 -3.91
C TRP A 480 -37.16 18.81 -2.38
N ASN A 481 -36.06 19.26 -1.78
CA ASN A 481 -35.93 19.40 -0.33
C ASN A 481 -36.85 20.51 0.22
N ARG A 482 -37.07 21.60 -0.54
CA ARG A 482 -38.07 22.65 -0.21
C ARG A 482 -39.50 22.11 -0.20
N ILE A 483 -39.89 21.33 -1.21
CA ILE A 483 -41.22 20.73 -1.31
C ILE A 483 -41.45 19.73 -0.16
N GLN A 484 -40.49 18.85 0.13
CA GLN A 484 -40.59 17.94 1.28
C GLN A 484 -40.72 18.67 2.61
N ALA A 485 -39.96 19.75 2.82
CA ALA A 485 -39.99 20.52 4.07
C ALA A 485 -41.30 21.31 4.24
N ALA A 486 -41.86 21.86 3.15
CA ALA A 486 -43.10 22.62 3.19
C ALA A 486 -44.35 21.73 3.39
N TYR A 487 -44.40 20.58 2.73
CA TYR A 487 -45.63 19.78 2.61
C TYR A 487 -45.58 18.46 3.41
N GLN A 488 -45.09 18.53 4.66
CA GLN A 488 -45.04 17.38 5.58
C GLN A 488 -46.41 16.99 6.16
N THR A 489 -47.32 17.96 6.30
CA THR A 489 -48.62 17.81 7.00
C THR A 489 -49.79 18.42 6.24
N SER A 490 -49.53 19.35 5.32
CA SER A 490 -50.52 19.93 4.40
C SER A 490 -50.09 19.65 2.97
N PRO A 491 -51.02 19.36 2.04
CA PRO A 491 -50.67 19.13 0.64
C PRO A 491 -50.33 20.43 -0.09
N PRO A 492 -49.49 20.38 -1.15
CA PRO A 492 -49.30 21.51 -2.05
C PRO A 492 -50.57 21.77 -2.87
N THR A 493 -50.76 23.01 -3.32
CA THR A 493 -51.68 23.32 -4.43
C THR A 493 -51.01 23.08 -5.78
N ARG A 494 -51.84 22.92 -6.83
CA ARG A 494 -51.34 22.80 -8.21
C ARG A 494 -50.52 24.02 -8.66
N GLN A 495 -50.87 25.22 -8.18
CA GLN A 495 -50.15 26.45 -8.49
C GLN A 495 -48.76 26.47 -7.86
N GLU A 496 -48.63 26.16 -6.56
CA GLU A 496 -47.31 26.12 -5.90
C GLU A 496 -46.37 25.12 -6.58
N LEU A 497 -46.90 23.95 -6.99
CA LEU A 497 -46.12 22.96 -7.73
C LEU A 497 -45.70 23.46 -9.11
N ALA A 498 -46.57 24.18 -9.83
CA ALA A 498 -46.24 24.82 -11.10
C ALA A 498 -45.16 25.91 -10.94
N GLU A 499 -45.23 26.72 -9.88
CA GLU A 499 -44.21 27.72 -9.56
C GLU A 499 -42.85 27.05 -9.33
N TRP A 500 -42.79 25.98 -8.53
CA TRP A 500 -41.57 25.21 -8.28
C TRP A 500 -40.97 24.57 -9.55
N LEU A 501 -41.81 23.96 -10.40
CA LEU A 501 -41.34 23.36 -11.66
C LEU A 501 -40.86 24.44 -12.64
N SER A 502 -41.55 25.58 -12.74
CA SER A 502 -41.15 26.69 -13.61
C SER A 502 -39.80 27.32 -13.22
N PHE A 503 -39.42 27.26 -11.93
CA PHE A 503 -38.07 27.63 -11.51
C PHE A 503 -37.01 26.63 -11.98
N VAL A 504 -37.30 25.32 -11.95
CA VAL A 504 -36.40 24.28 -12.47
C VAL A 504 -36.18 24.45 -13.97
N ASP A 505 -37.24 24.71 -14.74
CA ASP A 505 -37.17 24.89 -16.19
C ASP A 505 -36.58 26.26 -16.60
N PHE A 506 -36.60 27.26 -15.72
CA PHE A 506 -35.88 28.52 -15.91
C PHE A 506 -34.38 28.39 -15.60
N ALA A 507 -34.04 27.70 -14.50
CA ALA A 507 -32.67 27.64 -13.99
C ALA A 507 -31.85 26.44 -14.52
N THR A 508 -32.47 25.49 -15.23
CA THR A 508 -31.80 24.32 -15.79
C THR A 508 -32.34 24.00 -17.18
N GLU A 509 -31.46 23.58 -18.11
CA GLU A 509 -31.92 23.07 -19.40
C GLU A 509 -32.64 21.71 -19.20
N PRO A 510 -33.84 21.52 -19.76
CA PRO A 510 -34.60 20.28 -19.62
C PRO A 510 -33.87 19.13 -20.34
N THR A 511 -33.21 18.29 -19.56
CA THR A 511 -32.31 17.23 -20.00
C THR A 511 -32.94 15.87 -19.73
N PRO A 512 -33.69 15.28 -20.68
CA PRO A 512 -34.37 14.01 -20.45
C PRO A 512 -33.38 12.82 -20.52
N PRO A 513 -33.48 11.84 -19.61
CA PRO A 513 -34.41 11.74 -18.49
C PRO A 513 -33.95 12.54 -17.26
N ASP A 514 -34.88 13.25 -16.63
CA ASP A 514 -34.64 13.95 -15.35
C ASP A 514 -34.60 12.96 -14.17
N TYR A 515 -34.16 13.41 -12.99
CA TYR A 515 -34.17 12.61 -11.77
C TYR A 515 -35.59 12.12 -11.40
N SER A 516 -35.69 10.92 -10.84
CA SER A 516 -36.95 10.25 -10.47
C SER A 516 -37.88 11.14 -9.63
N GLU A 517 -37.32 11.89 -8.70
CA GLU A 517 -38.05 12.77 -7.80
C GLU A 517 -38.66 13.96 -8.55
N LEU A 518 -37.95 14.52 -9.53
CA LEU A 518 -38.44 15.61 -10.38
C LEU A 518 -39.48 15.13 -11.39
N HIS A 519 -39.29 13.94 -11.97
CA HIS A 519 -40.31 13.40 -12.87
C HIS A 519 -41.59 13.05 -12.10
N PHE A 520 -41.51 12.49 -10.89
CA PHE A 520 -42.68 12.25 -10.03
C PHE A 520 -43.45 13.56 -9.76
N LEU A 521 -42.76 14.67 -9.47
CA LEU A 521 -43.40 15.99 -9.33
C LEU A 521 -44.10 16.45 -10.62
N ARG A 522 -43.52 16.21 -11.80
CA ARG A 522 -44.18 16.50 -13.10
C ARG A 522 -45.41 15.63 -13.33
N THR A 523 -45.37 14.34 -12.98
CA THR A 523 -46.52 13.43 -13.06
C THR A 523 -47.65 13.85 -12.11
N LEU A 524 -47.33 14.33 -10.89
CA LEU A 524 -48.34 14.94 -10.01
C LEU A 524 -48.96 16.21 -10.62
N PHE A 525 -48.15 17.08 -11.23
CA PHE A 525 -48.65 18.32 -11.83
C PHE A 525 -49.59 18.09 -13.04
N SER A 526 -49.28 17.08 -13.86
CA SER A 526 -49.99 16.74 -15.09
C SER A 526 -51.21 15.83 -14.87
N ASP A 527 -51.01 14.67 -14.24
CA ASP A 527 -51.96 13.53 -14.29
C ASP A 527 -52.82 13.36 -13.03
N LEU A 528 -52.56 14.12 -11.96
CA LEU A 528 -53.32 14.01 -10.71
C LEU A 528 -54.73 14.63 -10.81
N ASP A 529 -55.73 13.98 -10.21
CA ASP A 529 -57.02 14.60 -9.91
C ASP A 529 -56.86 15.61 -8.75
N TRP A 530 -56.67 16.88 -9.11
CA TRP A 530 -56.50 18.00 -8.19
C TRP A 530 -57.81 18.48 -7.52
N GLU A 531 -58.98 18.02 -7.98
CA GLU A 531 -60.29 18.40 -7.43
C GLU A 531 -60.92 17.30 -6.56
N GLY A 532 -60.47 16.05 -6.74
CA GLY A 532 -60.90 14.89 -5.97
C GLY A 532 -60.18 14.71 -4.61
N ALA A 533 -60.10 13.46 -4.15
CA ALA A 533 -59.51 13.12 -2.85
C ALA A 533 -57.99 12.88 -2.88
N ALA A 534 -57.40 12.76 -4.07
CA ALA A 534 -55.97 12.47 -4.24
C ALA A 534 -55.01 13.46 -3.53
N PRO A 535 -55.28 14.79 -3.47
CA PRO A 535 -54.34 15.74 -2.90
C PRO A 535 -53.98 15.48 -1.43
N SER A 536 -54.88 14.96 -0.59
CA SER A 536 -54.59 14.74 0.85
C SER A 536 -53.45 13.76 1.08
N ALA A 537 -53.23 12.82 0.15
CA ALA A 537 -52.18 11.82 0.23
C ALA A 537 -50.80 12.31 -0.27
N ILE A 538 -50.70 13.47 -0.94
CA ILE A 538 -49.42 13.97 -1.49
C ILE A 538 -48.31 14.02 -0.42
N PRO A 539 -48.50 14.57 0.81
CA PRO A 539 -47.50 14.55 1.88
C PRO A 539 -46.97 13.15 2.22
N THR A 540 -47.84 12.15 2.20
CA THR A 540 -47.48 10.75 2.49
C THR A 540 -46.76 10.11 1.32
N MET A 541 -47.13 10.42 0.08
CA MET A 541 -46.47 9.89 -1.12
C MET A 541 -45.11 10.56 -1.39
N LEU A 542 -44.97 11.86 -1.10
CA LEU A 542 -43.67 12.55 -1.09
C LEU A 542 -42.70 11.89 -0.10
N ARG A 543 -43.15 11.61 1.13
CA ARG A 543 -42.35 10.86 2.12
C ARG A 543 -42.02 9.44 1.65
N LEU A 544 -42.99 8.71 1.11
CA LEU A 544 -42.78 7.35 0.63
C LEU A 544 -41.71 7.30 -0.47
N GLN A 545 -41.76 8.23 -1.43
CA GLN A 545 -40.75 8.35 -2.48
C GLN A 545 -39.39 8.83 -1.93
N ALA A 546 -39.38 9.74 -0.95
CA ALA A 546 -38.16 10.18 -0.29
C ALA A 546 -37.41 9.03 0.38
N THR A 547 -38.13 8.20 1.16
CA THR A 547 -37.51 7.05 1.84
C THR A 547 -37.10 5.97 0.84
N ALA A 548 -37.89 5.70 -0.19
CA ALA A 548 -37.55 4.74 -1.24
C ALA A 548 -36.21 5.07 -1.92
N GLU A 549 -36.08 6.26 -2.54
CA GLU A 549 -34.83 6.60 -3.25
C GLU A 549 -33.64 6.76 -2.30
N LYS A 550 -33.86 7.23 -1.05
CA LYS A 550 -32.81 7.30 -0.02
C LYS A 550 -32.27 5.93 0.39
N THR A 551 -33.14 4.92 0.49
CA THR A 551 -32.78 3.53 0.85
C THR A 551 -32.17 2.76 -0.33
N LEU A 552 -32.59 3.07 -1.57
CA LEU A 552 -32.10 2.43 -2.79
C LEU A 552 -30.78 3.05 -3.29
N ALA A 553 -30.54 4.32 -2.98
CA ALA A 553 -29.21 4.91 -2.94
C ALA A 553 -28.42 4.27 -1.78
N VAL A 554 -27.76 3.15 -2.04
CA VAL A 554 -27.12 2.31 -1.01
C VAL A 554 -25.98 3.01 -0.26
N ASN A 555 -25.82 2.69 1.01
CA ASN A 555 -24.74 3.17 1.86
C ASN A 555 -23.37 2.61 1.45
N GLU A 556 -23.39 1.42 0.84
CA GLU A 556 -22.21 0.70 0.41
C GLU A 556 -22.60 -0.13 -0.83
N LEU A 557 -21.80 -0.08 -1.90
CA LEU A 557 -22.20 -0.61 -3.21
C LEU A 557 -22.49 -2.12 -3.18
N ARG A 558 -21.77 -2.87 -2.35
CA ARG A 558 -21.86 -4.33 -2.21
C ARG A 558 -23.03 -4.75 -1.32
N SER A 559 -23.73 -3.82 -0.64
CA SER A 559 -24.96 -4.07 0.11
C SER A 559 -26.17 -4.35 -0.81
N HIS A 560 -26.15 -3.87 -2.06
CA HIS A 560 -27.33 -3.94 -2.93
C HIS A 560 -27.84 -5.38 -3.16
N TYR A 561 -26.94 -6.37 -3.19
CA TYR A 561 -27.27 -7.79 -3.26
C TYR A 561 -28.13 -8.25 -2.07
N TRP A 562 -27.94 -7.67 -0.88
CA TRP A 562 -28.72 -7.97 0.32
C TRP A 562 -30.13 -7.40 0.20
N LEU A 563 -30.26 -6.17 -0.34
CA LEU A 563 -31.53 -5.46 -0.47
C LEU A 563 -32.40 -5.98 -1.64
N GLN A 564 -31.81 -6.22 -2.81
CA GLN A 564 -32.46 -6.33 -4.12
C GLN A 564 -33.84 -7.04 -4.11
N GLY A 565 -33.89 -8.27 -3.61
CA GLY A 565 -35.10 -9.10 -3.65
C GLY A 565 -36.16 -8.77 -2.58
N LEU A 566 -35.81 -8.04 -1.53
CA LEU A 566 -36.77 -7.45 -0.58
C LEU A 566 -37.26 -6.09 -1.11
N ALA A 567 -36.34 -5.25 -1.55
CA ALA A 567 -36.64 -3.97 -2.21
C ALA A 567 -37.61 -4.13 -3.39
N THR A 568 -37.43 -5.14 -4.25
CA THR A 568 -38.36 -5.44 -5.36
C THR A 568 -39.80 -5.72 -4.88
N GLN A 569 -39.97 -6.32 -3.70
CA GLN A 569 -41.30 -6.54 -3.10
C GLN A 569 -41.88 -5.23 -2.55
N THR A 570 -41.04 -4.41 -1.90
CA THR A 570 -41.44 -3.09 -1.38
C THR A 570 -41.79 -2.10 -2.50
N ASP A 571 -41.01 -2.05 -3.59
CA ASP A 571 -41.33 -1.30 -4.82
C ASP A 571 -42.69 -1.75 -5.41
N THR A 572 -42.97 -3.06 -5.45
CA THR A 572 -44.26 -3.58 -5.96
C THR A 572 -45.45 -3.11 -5.11
N LEU A 573 -45.28 -3.07 -3.78
CA LEU A 573 -46.27 -2.48 -2.87
C LEU A 573 -46.37 -0.96 -3.05
N GLN A 574 -45.26 -0.27 -3.32
CA GLN A 574 -45.23 1.17 -3.58
C GLN A 574 -45.96 1.53 -4.87
N ARG A 575 -45.72 0.83 -5.99
CA ARG A 575 -46.44 1.02 -7.26
C ARG A 575 -47.95 0.85 -7.08
N THR A 576 -48.36 -0.15 -6.29
CA THR A 576 -49.77 -0.32 -5.90
C THR A 576 -50.35 0.89 -5.14
N GLN A 577 -49.53 1.70 -4.45
CA GLN A 577 -49.95 2.95 -3.81
C GLN A 577 -49.96 4.13 -4.80
N TRP A 578 -49.06 4.14 -5.78
CA TRP A 578 -49.06 5.13 -6.87
C TRP A 578 -50.32 5.01 -7.72
N ASP A 579 -50.67 3.78 -8.12
CA ASP A 579 -51.93 3.45 -8.79
C ASP A 579 -53.14 4.03 -8.04
N ARG A 580 -53.18 3.84 -6.71
CA ARG A 580 -54.26 4.34 -5.84
C ARG A 580 -54.33 5.87 -5.78
N LEU A 581 -53.19 6.55 -5.86
CA LEU A 581 -53.13 8.02 -5.89
C LEU A 581 -53.76 8.55 -7.18
N PHE A 582 -53.31 8.06 -8.34
CA PHE A 582 -53.80 8.53 -9.65
C PHE A 582 -55.22 8.02 -9.99
N VAL A 583 -55.69 6.95 -9.34
CA VAL A 583 -57.12 6.54 -9.37
C VAL A 583 -58.01 7.47 -8.52
N GLY A 584 -57.45 8.27 -7.61
CA GLY A 584 -58.07 9.45 -6.97
C GLY A 584 -59.27 9.23 -6.03
N ARG A 585 -59.89 8.04 -6.02
CA ARG A 585 -61.08 7.76 -5.18
C ARG A 585 -60.73 7.77 -3.69
N ALA A 586 -61.56 8.42 -2.87
CA ALA A 586 -61.39 8.52 -1.42
C ALA A 586 -61.18 7.17 -0.69
N GLU A 587 -61.80 6.09 -1.17
CA GLU A 587 -61.55 4.73 -0.64
C GLU A 587 -60.11 4.25 -0.93
N GLN A 588 -59.63 4.44 -2.16
CA GLN A 588 -58.27 4.05 -2.56
C GLN A 588 -57.21 4.94 -1.88
N VAL A 589 -57.50 6.24 -1.71
CA VAL A 589 -56.68 7.18 -0.93
C VAL A 589 -56.57 6.74 0.53
N LYS A 590 -57.66 6.32 1.18
CA LYS A 590 -57.61 5.79 2.55
C LYS A 590 -56.83 4.48 2.66
N LEU A 591 -56.95 3.60 1.67
CA LEU A 591 -56.17 2.35 1.60
C LEU A 591 -54.67 2.62 1.34
N LEU A 592 -54.35 3.65 0.56
CA LEU A 592 -53.01 4.19 0.33
C LEU A 592 -52.42 4.71 1.65
N GLU A 593 -53.11 5.60 2.35
CA GLU A 593 -52.62 6.18 3.61
C GLU A 593 -52.33 5.09 4.65
N THR A 594 -53.21 4.09 4.75
CA THR A 594 -53.04 2.95 5.65
C THR A 594 -51.84 2.08 5.29
N ALA A 595 -51.63 1.78 4.00
CA ALA A 595 -50.52 0.95 3.54
C ALA A 595 -49.18 1.69 3.58
N ALA A 596 -49.14 2.96 3.17
CA ALA A 596 -47.95 3.79 3.22
C ALA A 596 -47.48 4.03 4.67
N ALA A 597 -48.40 4.19 5.63
CA ALA A 597 -48.07 4.25 7.05
C ALA A 597 -47.41 2.95 7.57
N GLN A 598 -47.78 1.78 7.05
CA GLN A 598 -47.11 0.51 7.36
C GLN A 598 -45.71 0.44 6.71
N MET A 599 -45.58 0.86 5.44
CA MET A 599 -44.29 0.85 4.71
C MET A 599 -43.26 1.85 5.26
N LEU A 600 -43.72 2.90 5.94
CA LEU A 600 -42.93 3.93 6.63
C LEU A 600 -42.78 3.69 8.14
N SER A 601 -43.31 2.58 8.68
CA SER A 601 -43.22 2.29 10.13
C SER A 601 -41.86 1.69 10.49
N ASP A 602 -41.20 2.29 11.48
CA ASP A 602 -39.96 1.73 12.05
C ASP A 602 -40.18 0.38 12.74
N GLU A 603 -41.37 0.14 13.30
CA GLU A 603 -41.73 -1.10 14.01
C GLU A 603 -41.98 -2.28 13.05
N ALA A 604 -42.17 -2.02 11.76
CA ALA A 604 -42.45 -3.06 10.78
C ALA A 604 -41.21 -3.92 10.48
N ALA A 605 -41.41 -5.23 10.44
CA ALA A 605 -40.40 -6.19 9.98
C ALA A 605 -40.14 -6.10 8.46
N THR A 606 -40.99 -5.39 7.72
CA THR A 606 -40.94 -5.20 6.26
C THR A 606 -41.35 -3.77 5.90
N GLY A 607 -40.55 -3.08 5.11
CA GLY A 607 -40.78 -1.67 4.72
C GLY A 607 -39.46 -0.97 4.40
N TRP A 608 -39.51 0.31 4.05
CA TRP A 608 -38.30 1.07 3.73
C TRP A 608 -37.36 1.26 4.94
N PRO A 609 -37.82 1.55 6.17
CA PRO A 609 -36.94 1.60 7.35
C PRO A 609 -36.26 0.26 7.66
N ALA A 610 -36.95 -0.86 7.41
CA ALA A 610 -36.37 -2.20 7.58
C ALA A 610 -35.25 -2.47 6.55
N LEU A 611 -35.42 -2.01 5.31
CA LEU A 611 -34.37 -2.07 4.28
C LEU A 611 -33.19 -1.14 4.59
N GLU A 612 -33.43 0.09 5.08
CA GLU A 612 -32.35 1.00 5.50
C GLU A 612 -31.51 0.40 6.64
N ARG A 613 -32.12 -0.31 7.59
CA ARG A 613 -31.39 -1.06 8.63
C ARG A 613 -30.49 -2.17 8.05
N ILE A 614 -30.94 -2.87 7.01
CA ILE A 614 -30.15 -3.92 6.32
C ILE A 614 -28.99 -3.31 5.52
N ASP A 615 -29.20 -2.15 4.89
CA ASP A 615 -28.15 -1.41 4.16
C ASP A 615 -27.06 -0.89 5.10
N VAL A 616 -27.44 -0.35 6.26
CA VAL A 616 -26.52 0.10 7.32
C VAL A 616 -25.72 -1.07 7.90
N GLU A 617 -26.36 -2.21 8.20
CA GLU A 617 -25.65 -3.41 8.66
C GLU A 617 -24.69 -3.95 7.59
N GLY A 618 -25.09 -3.91 6.31
CA GLY A 618 -24.23 -4.26 5.18
C GLY A 618 -22.99 -3.37 5.08
N ARG A 619 -23.18 -2.04 5.10
CA ARG A 619 -22.09 -1.05 5.15
C ARG A 619 -21.13 -1.35 6.31
N ASP A 620 -21.66 -1.56 7.51
CA ASP A 620 -20.81 -1.71 8.70
C ASP A 620 -20.13 -3.08 8.77
N ALA A 621 -20.75 -4.13 8.21
CA ALA A 621 -20.11 -5.43 8.03
C ALA A 621 -18.95 -5.38 7.01
N TYR A 622 -19.18 -4.84 5.81
CA TYR A 622 -18.12 -4.67 4.80
C TYR A 622 -17.00 -3.74 5.30
N ARG A 623 -17.34 -2.62 5.95
CA ARG A 623 -16.35 -1.68 6.54
C ARG A 623 -15.49 -2.36 7.60
N SER A 624 -16.10 -3.11 8.53
CA SER A 624 -15.34 -3.78 9.60
C SER A 624 -14.45 -4.90 9.07
N ARG A 625 -14.91 -5.64 8.05
CA ARG A 625 -14.12 -6.64 7.32
C ARG A 625 -12.91 -5.99 6.65
N ASP A 626 -13.12 -4.92 5.90
CA ASP A 626 -12.07 -4.28 5.11
C ASP A 626 -11.06 -3.52 5.98
N GLU A 627 -11.51 -2.91 7.10
CA GLU A 627 -10.63 -2.32 8.11
C GLU A 627 -9.74 -3.38 8.78
N ALA A 628 -10.31 -4.53 9.16
CA ALA A 628 -9.56 -5.63 9.78
C ALA A 628 -8.37 -6.08 8.91
N TRP A 629 -8.62 -6.30 7.62
CA TRP A 629 -7.57 -6.75 6.70
C TRP A 629 -6.49 -5.70 6.44
N ALA A 630 -6.81 -4.40 6.56
CA ALA A 630 -5.79 -3.35 6.49
C ALA A 630 -4.86 -3.35 7.71
N VAL A 631 -5.37 -3.60 8.93
CA VAL A 631 -4.62 -3.35 10.18
C VAL A 631 -4.04 -4.59 10.89
N LEU A 632 -4.64 -5.78 10.74
CA LEU A 632 -4.28 -6.94 11.58
C LEU A 632 -2.84 -7.43 11.38
N ALA A 633 -2.31 -7.36 10.16
CA ALA A 633 -0.90 -7.69 9.87
C ALA A 633 0.08 -6.77 10.61
N HIS A 634 -0.28 -5.49 10.75
CA HIS A 634 0.54 -4.49 11.42
C HIS A 634 0.50 -4.66 12.94
N PHE A 635 -0.68 -4.97 13.51
CA PHE A 635 -0.79 -5.35 14.93
C PHE A 635 0.00 -6.62 15.25
N ALA A 636 0.01 -7.61 14.34
CA ALA A 636 0.79 -8.82 14.50
C ALA A 636 2.31 -8.54 14.51
N LEU A 637 2.80 -7.74 13.56
CA LEU A 637 4.22 -7.37 13.48
C LEU A 637 4.66 -6.50 14.68
N TRP A 638 3.80 -5.58 15.13
CA TRP A 638 4.02 -4.81 16.36
C TRP A 638 4.13 -5.71 17.59
N SER A 639 3.15 -6.60 17.80
CA SER A 639 3.12 -7.55 18.92
C SER A 639 4.38 -8.40 18.95
N ALA A 640 4.76 -9.03 17.82
CA ALA A 640 5.95 -9.86 17.73
C ALA A 640 7.25 -9.11 18.05
N ARG A 641 7.46 -7.92 17.47
CA ARG A 641 8.64 -7.08 17.75
C ARG A 641 8.68 -6.59 19.21
N SER A 642 7.53 -6.22 19.77
CA SER A 642 7.43 -5.84 21.19
C SER A 642 7.64 -7.03 22.14
N THR A 643 7.28 -8.27 21.77
CA THR A 643 7.59 -9.48 22.56
C THR A 643 9.06 -9.85 22.47
N GLN A 644 9.69 -9.82 21.28
CA GLN A 644 11.13 -10.03 21.15
C GLN A 644 11.91 -9.06 22.06
N ALA A 645 11.58 -7.77 22.00
CA ALA A 645 12.25 -6.77 22.84
C ALA A 645 12.07 -7.02 24.34
N ALA A 646 10.92 -7.55 24.78
CA ALA A 646 10.67 -7.91 26.17
C ALA A 646 11.70 -8.92 26.70
N ILE A 647 11.83 -10.04 25.97
CA ILE A 647 12.65 -11.19 26.33
C ILE A 647 14.15 -10.82 26.30
N LEU A 648 14.57 -9.97 25.36
CA LEU A 648 15.95 -9.50 25.27
C LEU A 648 16.35 -8.47 26.34
N ALA A 649 15.37 -7.86 27.02
CA ALA A 649 15.56 -6.86 28.06
C ALA A 649 15.15 -7.34 29.47
N ASP A 650 14.86 -8.64 29.63
CA ASP A 650 14.34 -9.27 30.85
C ASP A 650 13.12 -8.51 31.44
N GLN A 651 12.23 -8.06 30.54
CA GLN A 651 11.00 -7.34 30.87
C GLN A 651 9.79 -8.28 30.77
N ASP A 652 8.78 -8.08 31.62
CA ASP A 652 7.59 -8.91 31.62
C ASP A 652 6.88 -8.93 30.25
N ALA A 653 6.67 -10.14 29.73
CA ALA A 653 5.98 -10.40 28.48
C ALA A 653 4.48 -10.70 28.66
N SER A 654 3.98 -10.86 29.89
CA SER A 654 2.59 -11.26 30.20
C SER A 654 1.54 -10.44 29.44
N ILE A 655 1.62 -9.11 29.53
CA ILE A 655 0.73 -8.14 28.86
C ILE A 655 0.69 -8.32 27.33
N ARG A 656 1.74 -8.91 26.73
CA ARG A 656 1.83 -9.15 25.27
C ARG A 656 1.25 -10.50 24.86
N ALA A 657 1.12 -11.47 25.76
CA ALA A 657 0.41 -12.71 25.51
C ALA A 657 -1.10 -12.46 25.29
N ASP A 658 -1.69 -11.56 26.09
CA ASP A 658 -3.09 -11.12 25.92
C ASP A 658 -3.31 -10.52 24.52
N VAL A 659 -2.39 -9.64 24.07
CA VAL A 659 -2.44 -9.03 22.71
C VAL A 659 -2.35 -10.10 21.62
N ALA A 660 -1.50 -11.11 21.76
CA ALA A 660 -1.38 -12.21 20.80
C ALA A 660 -2.64 -13.11 20.75
N GLN A 661 -3.31 -13.31 21.89
CA GLN A 661 -4.59 -14.02 21.96
C GLN A 661 -5.71 -13.20 21.30
N ILE A 662 -5.84 -11.91 21.62
CA ILE A 662 -6.84 -11.00 21.04
C ILE A 662 -6.65 -10.90 19.52
N LEU A 663 -5.40 -10.82 19.05
CA LEU A 663 -5.03 -10.85 17.63
C LEU A 663 -5.53 -12.13 16.93
N THR A 664 -5.27 -13.31 17.51
CA THR A 664 -5.73 -14.60 16.98
C THR A 664 -7.26 -14.67 16.89
N GLN A 665 -7.95 -14.14 17.90
CA GLN A 665 -9.41 -14.05 17.93
C GLN A 665 -9.94 -13.05 16.88
N ALA A 666 -9.25 -11.92 16.67
CA ALA A 666 -9.60 -10.93 15.64
C ALA A 666 -9.43 -11.47 14.22
N ILE A 667 -8.33 -12.19 13.92
CA ILE A 667 -8.11 -12.85 12.62
C ILE A 667 -9.21 -13.89 12.35
N THR A 668 -9.56 -14.68 13.37
CA THR A 668 -10.65 -15.66 13.28
C THR A 668 -11.99 -14.98 13.00
N ALA A 669 -12.31 -13.89 13.70
CA ALA A 669 -13.54 -13.12 13.50
C ALA A 669 -13.59 -12.41 12.12
N ALA A 670 -12.45 -12.00 11.57
CA ALA A 670 -12.36 -11.40 10.23
C ALA A 670 -12.68 -12.43 9.12
N HIS A 671 -12.13 -13.65 9.23
CA HIS A 671 -12.46 -14.78 8.35
C HIS A 671 -13.95 -15.16 8.45
N GLN A 672 -14.50 -15.24 9.67
CA GLN A 672 -15.91 -15.55 9.91
C GLN A 672 -16.84 -14.48 9.30
N LEU A 673 -16.57 -13.19 9.56
CA LEU A 673 -17.34 -12.09 9.00
C LEU A 673 -17.28 -12.07 7.46
N GLY A 674 -16.08 -12.24 6.89
CA GLY A 674 -15.90 -12.32 5.43
C GLY A 674 -16.71 -13.45 4.80
N SER A 675 -16.74 -14.63 5.45
CA SER A 675 -17.53 -15.79 5.02
C SER A 675 -19.05 -15.53 5.08
N SER A 676 -19.54 -15.01 6.21
CA SER A 676 -20.98 -14.71 6.39
C SER A 676 -21.48 -13.63 5.42
N VAL A 677 -20.68 -12.58 5.20
CA VAL A 677 -20.95 -11.52 4.22
C VAL A 677 -21.02 -12.07 2.78
N GLN A 678 -20.19 -13.06 2.45
CA GLN A 678 -20.22 -13.75 1.16
C GLN A 678 -21.45 -14.66 1.01
N ALA A 679 -21.88 -15.35 2.06
CA ALA A 679 -23.07 -16.19 2.06
C ALA A 679 -24.38 -15.38 1.82
N ILE A 680 -24.53 -14.22 2.45
CA ILE A 680 -25.70 -13.34 2.19
C ILE A 680 -25.66 -12.79 0.76
N ALA A 681 -24.50 -12.31 0.30
CA ALA A 681 -24.36 -11.75 -1.06
C ALA A 681 -24.65 -12.79 -2.17
N ALA A 682 -24.34 -14.07 -1.93
CA ALA A 682 -24.68 -15.20 -2.80
C ALA A 682 -26.20 -15.52 -2.86
N GLY A 683 -27.00 -14.96 -1.95
CA GLY A 683 -28.46 -15.07 -1.91
C GLY A 683 -28.99 -16.35 -1.25
N VAL A 684 -28.32 -16.86 -0.21
CA VAL A 684 -28.63 -18.18 0.39
C VAL A 684 -29.87 -18.16 1.32
N SER A 685 -30.01 -17.17 2.21
CA SER A 685 -31.27 -16.80 2.89
C SER A 685 -31.16 -15.36 3.43
N ARG A 686 -32.26 -14.62 3.59
CA ARG A 686 -32.22 -13.16 3.86
C ARG A 686 -32.54 -12.68 5.27
N ALA A 687 -33.36 -13.40 6.05
CA ALA A 687 -33.78 -12.93 7.39
C ALA A 687 -32.93 -13.55 8.51
N GLU A 688 -32.86 -14.88 8.53
CA GLU A 688 -32.20 -15.68 9.58
C GLU A 688 -30.66 -15.62 9.53
N GLN A 689 -30.08 -14.96 8.53
CA GLN A 689 -28.62 -14.88 8.33
C GLN A 689 -27.99 -13.55 8.78
N LEU A 690 -28.80 -12.54 9.15
CA LEU A 690 -28.28 -11.26 9.65
C LEU A 690 -27.62 -11.40 11.02
N GLU A 691 -28.19 -12.20 11.93
CA GLU A 691 -27.63 -12.42 13.27
C GLU A 691 -26.18 -12.96 13.22
N PRO A 692 -25.85 -14.04 12.47
CA PRO A 692 -24.46 -14.47 12.27
C PRO A 692 -23.49 -13.39 11.76
N VAL A 693 -23.94 -12.49 10.89
CA VAL A 693 -23.14 -11.34 10.44
C VAL A 693 -22.94 -10.33 11.57
N THR A 694 -24.01 -9.93 12.26
CA THR A 694 -23.95 -8.95 13.35
C THR A 694 -23.12 -9.46 14.52
N THR A 695 -23.23 -10.74 14.90
CA THR A 695 -22.39 -11.37 15.93
C THR A 695 -20.92 -11.39 15.54
N ALA A 696 -20.59 -11.78 14.30
CA ALA A 696 -19.21 -11.77 13.81
C ALA A 696 -18.65 -10.34 13.73
N ARG A 697 -19.45 -9.38 13.25
CA ARG A 697 -19.10 -7.95 13.18
C ARG A 697 -18.83 -7.37 14.55
N MET A 698 -19.73 -7.56 15.52
CA MET A 698 -19.54 -7.05 16.89
C MET A 698 -18.33 -7.69 17.59
N THR A 699 -18.09 -8.98 17.37
CA THR A 699 -16.92 -9.68 17.91
C THR A 699 -15.61 -9.15 17.31
N LEU A 700 -15.58 -8.96 15.99
CA LEU A 700 -14.44 -8.35 15.29
C LEU A 700 -14.19 -6.90 15.73
N GLN A 701 -15.24 -6.07 15.75
CA GLN A 701 -15.13 -4.66 16.16
C GLN A 701 -14.63 -4.53 17.60
N ARG A 702 -15.10 -5.39 18.53
CA ARG A 702 -14.59 -5.41 19.90
C ARG A 702 -13.09 -5.73 19.93
N HIS A 703 -12.65 -6.81 19.27
CA HIS A 703 -11.23 -7.18 19.27
C HIS A 703 -10.33 -6.17 18.53
N LEU A 704 -10.79 -5.56 17.44
CA LEU A 704 -10.08 -4.45 16.79
C LEU A 704 -9.96 -3.24 17.73
N GLN A 705 -11.00 -2.93 18.51
CA GLN A 705 -10.95 -1.83 19.47
C GLN A 705 -10.05 -2.15 20.68
N GLU A 706 -9.99 -3.40 21.11
CA GLU A 706 -9.02 -3.87 22.12
C GLU A 706 -7.57 -3.65 21.62
N LEU A 707 -7.25 -4.09 20.40
CA LEU A 707 -5.93 -3.89 19.78
C LEU A 707 -5.59 -2.40 19.56
N LYS A 708 -6.53 -1.62 19.02
CA LYS A 708 -6.39 -0.15 18.83
C LYS A 708 -6.12 0.55 20.16
N THR A 709 -6.85 0.19 21.21
CA THR A 709 -6.67 0.75 22.56
C THR A 709 -5.28 0.42 23.11
N ALA A 710 -4.86 -0.86 23.06
CA ALA A 710 -3.56 -1.29 23.55
C ALA A 710 -2.37 -0.60 22.84
N TYR A 711 -2.44 -0.44 21.52
CA TYR A 711 -1.42 0.29 20.76
C TYR A 711 -1.43 1.79 21.06
N ALA A 712 -2.61 2.42 21.12
CA ALA A 712 -2.72 3.85 21.46
C ALA A 712 -2.24 4.15 22.89
N GLU A 713 -2.52 3.28 23.86
CA GLU A 713 -2.02 3.39 25.22
C GLU A 713 -0.50 3.17 25.30
N HIS A 714 0.05 2.23 24.53
CA HIS A 714 1.49 2.09 24.38
C HIS A 714 2.13 3.38 23.86
N CYS A 715 1.63 3.95 22.76
CA CYS A 715 2.16 5.20 22.20
C CYS A 715 2.00 6.41 23.15
N ARG A 716 0.88 6.52 23.87
CA ARG A 716 0.69 7.57 24.91
C ARG A 716 1.68 7.41 26.06
N ARG A 717 1.95 6.16 26.49
CA ARG A 717 2.92 5.88 27.55
C ARG A 717 4.34 6.31 27.12
N LEU A 718 4.78 5.95 25.91
CA LEU A 718 6.06 6.38 25.34
C LEU A 718 6.17 7.90 25.13
N TRP A 719 5.04 8.60 25.01
CA TRP A 719 4.99 10.06 24.92
C TRP A 719 5.09 10.75 26.29
N LEU A 720 4.78 10.04 27.38
CA LEU A 720 4.90 10.53 28.77
C LEU A 720 6.20 10.07 29.45
N GLU A 721 6.78 8.95 29.03
CA GLU A 721 8.07 8.44 29.48
C GLU A 721 9.25 9.33 29.01
N ASP A 722 10.38 9.27 29.73
CA ASP A 722 11.57 10.06 29.42
C ASP A 722 12.30 9.46 28.20
N ALA A 723 12.40 10.26 27.13
CA ALA A 723 13.09 9.87 25.90
C ALA A 723 14.61 9.62 26.07
N ASN A 724 15.21 9.95 27.23
CA ASN A 724 16.59 9.57 27.54
C ASN A 724 16.74 8.08 27.90
N ASP A 725 15.66 7.39 28.27
CA ASP A 725 15.68 5.96 28.54
C ASP A 725 15.82 5.13 27.25
N GLN A 726 16.75 4.18 27.27
CA GLN A 726 17.09 3.33 26.13
C GLN A 726 15.99 2.32 25.82
N TRP A 727 15.28 1.83 26.84
CA TRP A 727 14.14 0.94 26.66
C TRP A 727 12.96 1.67 25.99
N THR A 728 12.64 2.87 26.48
CA THR A 728 11.67 3.79 25.88
C THR A 728 12.02 4.09 24.42
N LEU A 729 13.29 4.39 24.10
CA LEU A 729 13.73 4.58 22.72
C LEU A 729 13.53 3.35 21.82
N ARG A 730 13.80 2.13 22.33
CA ARG A 730 13.56 0.89 21.57
C ARG A 730 12.07 0.62 21.36
N GLN A 731 11.23 0.91 22.35
CA GLN A 731 9.78 0.79 22.18
C GLN A 731 9.20 1.86 21.22
N ILE A 732 9.77 3.06 21.19
CA ILE A 732 9.45 4.10 20.19
C ILE A 732 9.81 3.62 18.77
N GLU A 733 11.00 3.06 18.57
CA GLU A 733 11.40 2.46 17.29
C GLU A 733 10.41 1.37 16.85
N ILE A 734 10.02 0.47 17.76
CA ILE A 734 9.06 -0.60 17.47
C ILE A 734 7.68 -0.04 17.10
N ALA A 735 7.19 0.99 17.80
CA ALA A 735 5.93 1.66 17.46
C ALA A 735 5.98 2.36 16.09
N LEU A 736 7.10 3.00 15.74
CA LEU A 736 7.31 3.61 14.42
C LEU A 736 7.48 2.56 13.32
N SER A 737 7.97 1.35 13.64
CA SER A 737 8.25 0.28 12.67
C SER A 737 7.02 -0.35 11.98
N VAL A 738 5.81 0.10 12.32
CA VAL A 738 4.51 -0.26 11.73
C VAL A 738 3.73 1.00 11.37
N PRO A 739 2.79 0.99 10.40
CA PRO A 739 2.14 2.21 9.90
C PRO A 739 0.90 2.61 10.73
N LEU A 740 0.67 1.96 11.87
CA LEU A 740 -0.49 2.20 12.72
C LEU A 740 -0.48 3.63 13.29
N ILE A 741 -1.63 4.29 13.22
CA ILE A 741 -1.87 5.63 13.76
C ILE A 741 -2.31 5.50 15.23
N PRO A 742 -1.73 6.26 16.20
CA PRO A 742 -2.05 6.15 17.62
C PRO A 742 -3.45 6.65 18.03
N GLY A 743 -4.50 5.90 17.67
CA GLY A 743 -5.88 6.36 17.78
C GLY A 743 -6.14 7.51 16.79
N ASP A 744 -6.91 8.51 17.22
CA ASP A 744 -7.35 9.61 16.34
C ASP A 744 -6.32 10.75 16.17
N ASP A 745 -5.11 10.63 16.76
CA ASP A 745 -4.11 11.72 16.76
C ASP A 745 -2.73 11.31 16.21
N VAL A 746 -2.56 11.51 14.90
CA VAL A 746 -1.29 11.33 14.19
C VAL A 746 -0.13 12.17 14.74
N ARG A 747 -0.40 13.27 15.47
CA ARG A 747 0.66 14.11 16.07
C ARG A 747 1.47 13.35 17.12
N ILE A 748 0.90 12.31 17.73
CA ILE A 748 1.63 11.41 18.63
C ILE A 748 2.75 10.69 17.85
N ARG A 749 2.46 10.13 16.66
CA ARG A 749 3.48 9.48 15.82
C ARG A 749 4.61 10.44 15.47
N ASN A 750 4.26 11.66 15.09
CA ASN A 750 5.21 12.69 14.66
C ASN A 750 6.12 13.17 15.82
N GLU A 751 5.57 13.37 17.03
CA GLU A 751 6.38 13.71 18.21
C GLU A 751 7.24 12.53 18.71
N LEU A 752 6.76 11.28 18.62
CA LEU A 752 7.61 10.10 18.88
C LEU A 752 8.76 9.99 17.88
N ARG A 753 8.51 10.22 16.58
CA ARG A 753 9.55 10.30 15.52
C ARG A 753 10.57 11.39 15.83
N ARG A 754 10.10 12.58 16.22
CA ARG A 754 10.95 13.74 16.55
C ARG A 754 11.85 13.46 17.75
N ARG A 755 11.32 12.84 18.81
CA ARG A 755 12.12 12.38 19.96
C ARG A 755 13.20 11.37 19.57
N PHE A 756 12.82 10.38 18.75
CA PHE A 756 13.76 9.36 18.25
C PHE A 756 14.90 9.99 17.43
N CYS A 757 14.60 10.99 16.60
CA CYS A 757 15.64 11.74 15.86
C CYS A 757 16.54 12.56 16.80
N LEU A 758 15.97 13.37 17.70
CA LEU A 758 16.74 14.22 18.63
C LEU A 758 17.68 13.40 19.53
N GLN A 759 17.25 12.22 19.99
CA GLN A 759 18.09 11.35 20.83
C GLN A 759 19.17 10.60 20.03
N ARG A 760 18.95 10.35 18.73
CA ARG A 760 19.99 9.86 17.81
C ARG A 760 21.03 10.93 17.46
N GLU A 761 20.75 12.21 17.69
CA GLU A 761 21.68 13.34 17.51
C GLU A 761 22.41 13.72 18.83
N ALA A 762 21.71 13.71 19.97
CA ALA A 762 22.25 14.13 21.27
C ALA A 762 23.28 13.18 21.91
N THR A 763 23.39 11.95 21.42
CA THR A 763 24.09 10.85 22.10
C THR A 763 25.62 10.83 21.96
N GLY A 764 26.23 11.82 21.31
CA GLY A 764 27.68 11.91 20.99
C GLY A 764 28.69 11.99 22.16
N ALA A 765 28.29 11.62 23.39
CA ALA A 765 29.20 11.43 24.51
C ALA A 765 30.22 10.30 24.24
N ARG A 766 31.43 10.47 24.79
CA ARG A 766 32.58 9.57 24.63
C ARG A 766 32.20 8.12 24.97
N LEU A 767 32.47 7.19 24.05
CA LEU A 767 32.30 5.76 24.29
C LEU A 767 33.39 5.28 25.25
N ASP A 768 33.00 4.74 26.40
CA ASP A 768 33.93 4.17 27.37
C ASP A 768 34.25 2.73 26.97
N THR A 769 35.53 2.40 26.81
CA THR A 769 35.96 1.15 26.15
C THR A 769 36.41 0.04 27.10
N ASP A 770 36.65 0.36 28.38
CA ASP A 770 37.09 -0.59 29.41
C ASP A 770 35.93 -1.32 30.12
N VAL A 771 35.02 -1.91 29.33
CA VAL A 771 33.86 -2.64 29.84
C VAL A 771 34.03 -4.15 29.64
N LYS A 772 33.83 -4.92 30.71
CA LYS A 772 33.92 -6.40 30.68
C LYS A 772 32.73 -7.02 29.94
N PRO A 773 32.93 -8.13 29.20
CA PRO A 773 31.82 -8.87 28.60
C PRO A 773 30.92 -9.46 29.69
N ALA A 774 29.60 -9.37 29.49
CA ALA A 774 28.59 -9.95 30.38
C ALA A 774 28.10 -11.30 29.83
N THR A 775 28.13 -12.32 30.69
CA THR A 775 28.16 -13.75 30.33
C THR A 775 26.81 -14.40 30.02
N ASP A 776 25.70 -13.86 30.52
CA ASP A 776 24.53 -14.69 30.84
C ASP A 776 23.45 -14.73 29.74
N ALA A 777 23.78 -14.27 28.53
CA ALA A 777 22.77 -13.72 27.61
C ALA A 777 22.50 -14.50 26.32
N THR A 778 23.09 -15.68 26.11
CA THR A 778 22.77 -16.55 24.95
C THR A 778 21.31 -17.01 25.02
N ASN A 779 20.89 -17.45 26.21
CA ASN A 779 19.57 -17.98 26.55
C ASN A 779 18.39 -17.11 26.09
N ALA A 780 18.54 -15.79 25.99
CA ALA A 780 17.44 -14.87 25.67
C ALA A 780 17.05 -14.88 24.18
N ASN A 781 18.02 -14.97 23.27
CA ASN A 781 17.72 -15.12 21.83
C ASN A 781 17.05 -16.47 21.57
N ASP A 782 17.63 -17.54 22.14
CA ASP A 782 17.11 -18.91 22.02
C ASP A 782 15.69 -19.03 22.58
N SER A 783 15.38 -18.37 23.71
CA SER A 783 14.03 -18.41 24.31
C SER A 783 12.93 -17.91 23.36
N TYR A 784 13.13 -16.76 22.70
CA TYR A 784 12.16 -16.24 21.73
C TYR A 784 12.13 -17.05 20.42
N LEU A 785 13.27 -17.61 19.99
CA LEU A 785 13.32 -18.55 18.87
C LEU A 785 12.52 -19.83 19.17
N PHE A 786 12.61 -20.37 20.39
CA PHE A 786 11.81 -21.52 20.81
C PHE A 786 10.34 -21.17 20.97
N GLU A 787 9.98 -19.96 21.43
CA GLU A 787 8.59 -19.48 21.42
C GLU A 787 8.02 -19.47 19.98
N LEU A 788 8.76 -18.90 19.01
CA LEU A 788 8.36 -18.88 17.61
C LEU A 788 8.25 -20.28 16.99
N ALA A 789 9.18 -21.19 17.30
CA ALA A 789 9.18 -22.55 16.76
C ALA A 789 8.09 -23.46 17.36
N ASN A 790 7.75 -23.28 18.63
CA ASN A 790 6.67 -24.04 19.29
C ASN A 790 5.25 -23.56 18.89
N ASN A 791 5.12 -22.36 18.30
CA ASN A 791 3.85 -21.83 17.83
C ASN A 791 3.39 -22.51 16.52
N ALA A 792 2.51 -23.51 16.65
CA ALA A 792 2.03 -24.34 15.53
C ALA A 792 1.39 -23.58 14.35
N THR A 793 0.90 -22.35 14.55
CA THR A 793 0.31 -21.51 13.48
C THR A 793 0.65 -20.02 13.67
N HIS A 794 1.70 -19.55 12.99
CA HIS A 794 2.13 -18.14 12.99
C HIS A 794 1.00 -17.18 12.51
N PRO A 795 0.79 -15.98 13.09
CA PRO A 795 -0.30 -15.09 12.71
C PRO A 795 -0.36 -14.75 11.21
N THR A 796 0.79 -14.59 10.55
CA THR A 796 0.88 -14.37 9.08
C THR A 796 0.27 -15.51 8.27
N LEU A 797 0.40 -16.76 8.73
CA LEU A 797 -0.20 -17.93 8.08
C LEU A 797 -1.71 -18.05 8.34
N GLN A 798 -2.19 -17.52 9.47
CA GLN A 798 -3.62 -17.38 9.75
C GLN A 798 -4.26 -16.29 8.85
N LEU A 799 -3.57 -15.15 8.68
CA LEU A 799 -3.99 -14.08 7.76
C LEU A 799 -4.05 -14.58 6.31
N LEU A 800 -2.98 -15.24 5.84
CA LEU A 800 -2.90 -15.81 4.49
C LEU A 800 -3.68 -17.13 4.31
N ASN A 801 -4.51 -17.54 5.27
CA ASN A 801 -5.28 -18.78 5.18
C ASN A 801 -6.36 -18.68 4.09
N THR A 802 -6.21 -19.49 3.04
CA THR A 802 -7.13 -19.49 1.88
C THR A 802 -8.31 -20.45 2.04
N ALA A 803 -8.30 -21.36 3.02
CA ALA A 803 -9.32 -22.39 3.21
C ALA A 803 -10.75 -21.84 3.38
N PRO A 804 -11.02 -20.74 4.13
CA PRO A 804 -12.37 -20.16 4.24
C PRO A 804 -12.95 -19.65 2.91
N VAL A 805 -12.11 -19.43 1.90
CA VAL A 805 -12.46 -18.84 0.61
C VAL A 805 -12.46 -19.86 -0.53
N LEU A 806 -11.57 -20.86 -0.47
CA LEU A 806 -11.36 -21.89 -1.51
C LEU A 806 -11.84 -23.30 -1.12
N GLY A 807 -12.14 -23.54 0.16
CA GLY A 807 -12.46 -24.85 0.70
C GLY A 807 -11.25 -25.76 0.90
N ASP A 808 -11.45 -26.85 1.64
CA ASP A 808 -10.40 -27.77 2.10
C ASP A 808 -9.68 -28.54 0.97
N SER A 809 -10.16 -28.48 -0.27
CA SER A 809 -9.55 -29.15 -1.43
C SER A 809 -8.18 -28.59 -1.85
N ALA A 810 -7.74 -27.46 -1.27
CA ALA A 810 -6.41 -26.91 -1.47
C ALA A 810 -5.40 -27.60 -0.52
N ASN A 811 -4.91 -28.78 -0.91
CA ASN A 811 -4.07 -29.72 -0.11
C ASN A 811 -2.73 -29.19 0.46
N ASP A 812 -2.42 -27.90 0.36
CA ASP A 812 -1.23 -27.26 0.97
C ASP A 812 -1.50 -25.78 1.33
N THR A 813 -2.67 -25.47 1.92
CA THR A 813 -2.99 -24.08 2.34
C THR A 813 -1.98 -23.53 3.34
N ALA A 814 -1.77 -22.21 3.34
CA ALA A 814 -0.96 -21.53 4.36
C ALA A 814 -1.48 -21.77 5.79
N GLY A 815 -2.81 -21.91 5.96
CA GLY A 815 -3.46 -22.09 7.26
C GLY A 815 -3.33 -23.49 7.88
N SER A 816 -2.87 -24.50 7.14
CA SER A 816 -2.59 -25.82 7.72
C SER A 816 -1.49 -25.70 8.80
N ALA A 817 -1.72 -26.26 9.99
CA ALA A 817 -0.75 -26.20 11.08
C ALA A 817 0.57 -26.89 10.70
N ILE A 818 1.70 -26.32 11.10
CA ILE A 818 3.01 -26.98 10.93
C ILE A 818 3.18 -28.00 12.05
N ALA A 819 3.72 -29.18 11.73
CA ALA A 819 4.16 -30.12 12.74
C ALA A 819 5.23 -29.45 13.63
N VAL A 820 4.91 -29.23 14.90
CA VAL A 820 5.88 -28.66 15.86
C VAL A 820 6.92 -29.73 16.19
N PRO A 821 8.23 -29.46 16.02
CA PRO A 821 9.28 -30.41 16.41
C PRO A 821 9.25 -30.63 17.92
N ASN A 822 9.36 -31.88 18.37
CA ASN A 822 9.56 -32.13 19.80
C ASN A 822 11.00 -31.76 20.19
N LEU A 823 11.17 -30.56 20.74
CA LEU A 823 12.46 -30.08 21.25
C LEU A 823 12.88 -30.78 22.57
N SER A 824 11.96 -31.47 23.25
CA SER A 824 12.25 -32.09 24.55
C SER A 824 13.06 -33.38 24.41
N GLY A 825 14.24 -33.40 25.02
CA GLY A 825 15.19 -34.54 25.04
C GLY A 825 16.39 -34.39 24.10
N GLU A 826 16.37 -33.43 23.19
CA GLU A 826 17.49 -33.12 22.26
C GLU A 826 18.59 -32.30 22.95
N SER A 827 19.81 -32.25 22.36
CA SER A 827 20.87 -31.35 22.84
C SER A 827 20.51 -29.88 22.56
N PRO A 828 21.03 -28.88 23.32
CA PRO A 828 20.72 -27.47 23.08
C PRO A 828 21.02 -27.02 21.64
N GLU A 829 22.15 -27.47 21.09
CA GLU A 829 22.55 -27.21 19.70
C GLU A 829 21.50 -27.74 18.71
N ARG A 830 21.03 -28.97 18.93
CA ARG A 830 20.03 -29.64 18.10
C ARG A 830 18.64 -29.02 18.25
N GLN A 831 18.29 -28.53 19.45
CA GLN A 831 17.07 -27.75 19.68
C GLN A 831 17.09 -26.46 18.86
N THR A 832 18.19 -25.71 18.90
CA THR A 832 18.36 -24.48 18.10
C THR A 832 18.32 -24.79 16.60
N GLU A 833 19.00 -25.83 16.11
CA GLU A 833 18.97 -26.23 14.69
C GLU A 833 17.54 -26.55 14.19
N LEU A 834 16.77 -27.31 14.98
CA LEU A 834 15.37 -27.66 14.71
C LEU A 834 14.47 -26.42 14.74
N ALA A 835 14.67 -25.51 15.70
CA ALA A 835 13.90 -24.27 15.79
C ALA A 835 14.21 -23.31 14.63
N VAL A 836 15.48 -23.19 14.22
CA VAL A 836 15.90 -22.45 13.02
C VAL A 836 15.27 -23.05 11.76
N ALA A 837 15.24 -24.37 11.62
CA ALA A 837 14.55 -25.03 10.49
C ALA A 837 13.05 -24.71 10.47
N GLN A 838 12.38 -24.76 11.63
CA GLN A 838 10.95 -24.49 11.79
C GLN A 838 10.58 -23.05 11.39
N VAL A 839 11.31 -22.03 11.88
CA VAL A 839 11.00 -20.61 11.53
C VAL A 839 11.31 -20.31 10.06
N ASN A 840 12.32 -20.96 9.47
CA ASN A 840 12.60 -20.87 8.04
C ASN A 840 11.50 -21.56 7.20
N GLN A 841 10.90 -22.66 7.69
CA GLN A 841 9.76 -23.31 7.05
C GLN A 841 8.48 -22.43 7.10
N VAL A 842 8.23 -21.71 8.19
CA VAL A 842 7.18 -20.67 8.25
C VAL A 842 7.43 -19.62 7.15
N GLY A 843 8.67 -19.15 7.03
CA GLY A 843 9.11 -18.20 6.01
C GLY A 843 8.85 -18.67 4.58
N ARG A 844 9.27 -19.89 4.24
CA ARG A 844 9.01 -20.54 2.94
C ARG A 844 7.52 -20.57 2.61
N ARG A 845 6.66 -20.94 3.59
CA ARG A 845 5.20 -21.01 3.38
C ARG A 845 4.57 -19.64 3.14
N ILE A 846 5.06 -18.58 3.79
CA ILE A 846 4.61 -17.20 3.53
C ILE A 846 5.00 -16.75 2.13
N ARG A 847 6.26 -16.95 1.70
CA ARG A 847 6.69 -16.64 0.33
C ARG A 847 5.86 -17.40 -0.72
N SER A 848 5.71 -18.71 -0.53
CA SER A 848 4.90 -19.57 -1.41
C SER A 848 3.43 -19.13 -1.48
N ALA A 849 2.83 -18.75 -0.34
CA ALA A 849 1.47 -18.23 -0.31
C ALA A 849 1.35 -16.94 -1.12
N LEU A 850 2.22 -15.95 -0.88
CA LEU A 850 2.23 -14.67 -1.61
C LEU A 850 2.45 -14.86 -3.12
N GLN A 851 3.40 -15.69 -3.54
CA GLN A 851 3.60 -16.05 -4.96
C GLN A 851 2.33 -16.66 -5.60
N SER A 852 1.63 -17.54 -4.88
CA SER A 852 0.49 -18.28 -5.40
C SER A 852 -0.76 -17.43 -5.66
N LEU A 853 -0.89 -16.26 -5.02
CA LEU A 853 -2.07 -15.38 -5.09
C LEU A 853 -2.41 -14.98 -6.53
N ASN A 854 -1.41 -14.69 -7.37
CA ASN A 854 -1.63 -14.32 -8.76
C ASN A 854 -2.28 -15.47 -9.56
N ALA A 855 -1.82 -16.70 -9.37
CA ALA A 855 -2.38 -17.88 -10.02
C ALA A 855 -3.81 -18.20 -9.51
N GLN A 856 -4.03 -18.10 -8.20
CA GLN A 856 -5.36 -18.28 -7.59
C GLN A 856 -6.36 -17.24 -8.12
N ARG A 857 -5.97 -15.95 -8.15
CA ARG A 857 -6.75 -14.85 -8.74
C ARG A 857 -7.15 -15.15 -10.20
N ILE A 858 -6.20 -15.60 -11.02
CA ILE A 858 -6.45 -15.90 -12.44
C ILE A 858 -7.48 -17.04 -12.59
N GLU A 859 -7.48 -18.04 -11.73
CA GLU A 859 -8.50 -19.10 -11.77
C GLU A 859 -9.87 -18.60 -11.28
N LEU A 860 -9.90 -17.82 -10.21
CA LEU A 860 -11.12 -17.21 -9.69
C LEU A 860 -11.77 -16.26 -10.72
N TYR A 861 -10.98 -15.51 -11.49
CA TYR A 861 -11.48 -14.70 -12.61
C TYR A 861 -12.15 -15.55 -13.70
N LYS A 862 -11.61 -16.73 -14.02
CA LYS A 862 -12.26 -17.68 -14.96
C LYS A 862 -13.59 -18.18 -14.41
N GLN A 863 -13.71 -18.42 -13.11
CA GLN A 863 -14.96 -18.87 -12.49
C GLN A 863 -16.07 -17.82 -12.67
N THR A 864 -15.76 -16.53 -12.45
CA THR A 864 -16.70 -15.44 -12.77
C THR A 864 -17.04 -15.40 -14.25
N ALA A 865 -16.06 -15.45 -15.15
CA ALA A 865 -16.31 -15.41 -16.59
C ALA A 865 -17.19 -16.60 -17.07
N GLN A 866 -16.96 -17.80 -16.55
CA GLN A 866 -17.78 -18.99 -16.83
C GLN A 866 -19.21 -18.84 -16.28
N ALA A 867 -19.39 -18.32 -15.06
CA ALA A 867 -20.72 -18.09 -14.48
C ALA A 867 -21.53 -17.02 -15.23
N VAL A 868 -20.87 -15.96 -15.73
CA VAL A 868 -21.46 -14.99 -16.67
C VAL A 868 -21.88 -15.68 -17.97
N GLN A 869 -21.00 -16.50 -18.57
CA GLN A 869 -21.32 -17.26 -19.80
C GLN A 869 -22.45 -18.28 -19.61
N ARG A 870 -22.60 -18.86 -18.42
CA ARG A 870 -23.72 -19.74 -18.05
C ARG A 870 -25.04 -19.00 -17.77
N GLY A 871 -25.04 -17.66 -17.72
CA GLY A 871 -26.23 -16.88 -17.42
C GLY A 871 -26.75 -17.05 -15.99
N GLU A 872 -25.85 -17.25 -15.02
CA GLU A 872 -26.22 -17.38 -13.60
C GLU A 872 -26.76 -16.05 -13.01
N THR A 873 -27.16 -16.02 -11.74
CA THR A 873 -27.47 -14.73 -11.10
C THR A 873 -26.21 -13.89 -10.90
N LEU A 874 -26.32 -12.56 -10.95
CA LEU A 874 -25.18 -11.64 -10.72
C LEU A 874 -24.48 -11.95 -9.39
N SER A 875 -25.25 -12.18 -8.32
CA SER A 875 -24.79 -12.69 -7.01
C SER A 875 -23.87 -13.91 -7.06
N ARG A 876 -24.08 -14.83 -8.02
CA ARG A 876 -23.25 -16.05 -8.18
C ARG A 876 -22.07 -15.79 -9.11
N ALA A 877 -22.30 -15.10 -10.22
CA ALA A 877 -21.23 -14.70 -11.13
C ALA A 877 -20.13 -13.88 -10.43
N ARG A 878 -20.52 -13.03 -9.48
CA ARG A 878 -19.63 -12.25 -8.61
C ARG A 878 -18.60 -13.09 -7.82
N LEU A 879 -18.91 -14.34 -7.47
CA LEU A 879 -18.20 -15.06 -6.40
C LEU A 879 -16.70 -15.25 -6.66
N GLY A 880 -16.28 -15.44 -7.91
CA GLY A 880 -14.86 -15.50 -8.27
C GLY A 880 -14.12 -14.19 -7.95
N LEU A 881 -14.63 -13.06 -8.43
CA LEU A 881 -14.10 -11.73 -8.10
C LEU A 881 -14.12 -11.45 -6.59
N GLN A 882 -15.20 -11.82 -5.89
CA GLN A 882 -15.32 -11.63 -4.43
C GLN A 882 -14.31 -12.47 -3.63
N SER A 883 -14.07 -13.71 -4.03
CA SER A 883 -13.03 -14.55 -3.43
C SER A 883 -11.63 -14.01 -3.74
N ALA A 884 -11.38 -13.51 -4.95
CA ALA A 884 -10.10 -12.90 -5.31
C ALA A 884 -9.84 -11.60 -4.52
N ASP A 885 -10.87 -10.78 -4.32
CA ASP A 885 -10.86 -9.59 -3.45
C ASP A 885 -10.51 -9.94 -2.00
N HIS A 886 -11.14 -10.97 -1.43
CA HIS A 886 -10.88 -11.43 -0.06
C HIS A 886 -9.40 -11.81 0.13
N LEU A 887 -8.89 -12.74 -0.70
CA LEU A 887 -7.50 -13.20 -0.63
C LEU A 887 -6.50 -12.06 -0.82
N THR A 888 -6.83 -11.12 -1.71
CA THR A 888 -6.03 -9.92 -1.97
C THR A 888 -5.96 -9.00 -0.74
N ARG A 889 -7.09 -8.72 -0.08
CA ARG A 889 -7.13 -7.86 1.10
C ARG A 889 -6.33 -8.44 2.25
N ALA A 890 -6.51 -9.72 2.55
CA ALA A 890 -5.79 -10.39 3.63
C ALA A 890 -4.27 -10.42 3.41
N ALA A 891 -3.83 -10.42 2.16
CA ALA A 891 -2.42 -10.38 1.79
C ALA A 891 -1.83 -8.97 1.62
N ALA A 892 -2.63 -7.93 1.37
CA ALA A 892 -2.14 -6.61 0.91
C ALA A 892 -1.05 -5.99 1.82
N PRO A 893 -1.20 -5.93 3.16
CA PRO A 893 -0.15 -5.39 4.05
C PRO A 893 1.16 -6.18 4.03
N LEU A 894 1.09 -7.48 3.71
CA LEU A 894 2.20 -8.43 3.69
C LEU A 894 2.88 -8.50 2.32
N ALA A 895 2.12 -8.29 1.24
CA ALA A 895 2.63 -8.15 -0.11
C ALA A 895 3.47 -6.86 -0.26
N GLN A 896 3.06 -5.77 0.41
CA GLN A 896 3.68 -4.43 0.37
C GLN A 896 3.64 -3.71 -0.99
N GLN A 897 3.61 -4.42 -2.12
CA GLN A 897 3.44 -3.86 -3.47
C GLN A 897 2.39 -4.64 -4.26
N ARG A 898 1.93 -4.09 -5.38
CA ARG A 898 1.03 -4.78 -6.31
C ARG A 898 1.69 -6.02 -6.95
N LEU A 899 1.07 -7.20 -6.77
CA LEU A 899 1.57 -8.50 -7.24
C LEU A 899 1.25 -8.81 -8.72
N TRP A 900 1.01 -7.80 -9.55
CA TRP A 900 0.65 -7.95 -10.97
C TRP A 900 0.95 -6.69 -11.80
N SER A 901 1.16 -6.88 -13.11
CA SER A 901 1.72 -5.87 -14.01
C SER A 901 0.76 -4.75 -14.44
N ALA A 902 -0.55 -4.99 -14.53
CA ALA A 902 -1.51 -3.99 -14.99
C ALA A 902 -2.47 -3.58 -13.87
N ALA A 903 -2.63 -2.27 -13.64
CA ALA A 903 -3.54 -1.74 -12.62
C ALA A 903 -5.01 -2.16 -12.83
N ASN A 904 -5.40 -2.48 -14.07
CA ASN A 904 -6.72 -3.04 -14.37
C ASN A 904 -6.93 -4.46 -13.84
N ASP A 905 -5.90 -5.22 -13.51
CA ASP A 905 -6.05 -6.60 -13.03
C ASP A 905 -6.25 -6.67 -11.50
N ASP A 906 -6.56 -5.54 -10.85
CA ASP A 906 -6.75 -5.47 -9.41
C ASP A 906 -8.11 -6.07 -8.99
N PRO A 907 -8.16 -7.12 -8.14
CA PRO A 907 -9.42 -7.77 -7.74
C PRO A 907 -10.42 -6.84 -7.08
N ALA A 908 -9.99 -5.83 -6.32
CA ALA A 908 -10.90 -4.88 -5.70
C ALA A 908 -11.56 -3.97 -6.77
N VAL A 909 -10.76 -3.45 -7.70
CA VAL A 909 -11.23 -2.60 -8.81
C VAL A 909 -12.11 -3.39 -9.80
N GLN A 910 -11.78 -4.66 -10.06
CA GLN A 910 -12.58 -5.53 -10.92
C GLN A 910 -13.92 -5.92 -10.25
N LEU A 911 -13.91 -6.22 -8.95
CA LEU A 911 -15.13 -6.44 -8.18
C LEU A 911 -15.99 -5.18 -8.12
N GLU A 912 -15.41 -4.01 -7.87
CA GLU A 912 -16.11 -2.72 -7.86
C GLU A 912 -16.78 -2.46 -9.22
N ARG A 913 -16.05 -2.58 -10.34
CA ARG A 913 -16.61 -2.40 -11.68
C ARG A 913 -17.77 -3.35 -11.99
N PHE A 914 -17.67 -4.61 -11.57
CA PHE A 914 -18.73 -5.59 -11.70
C PHE A 914 -19.95 -5.24 -10.84
N ASP A 915 -19.73 -4.84 -9.58
CA ASP A 915 -20.79 -4.50 -8.63
C ASP A 915 -21.49 -3.17 -8.97
N VAL A 916 -20.77 -2.17 -9.51
CA VAL A 916 -21.34 -0.94 -10.08
C VAL A 916 -22.32 -1.30 -11.20
N GLN A 917 -21.89 -2.16 -12.11
CA GLN A 917 -22.74 -2.60 -13.21
C GLN A 917 -23.93 -3.44 -12.76
N ALA A 918 -23.75 -4.36 -11.80
CA ALA A 918 -24.84 -5.15 -11.24
C ALA A 918 -25.91 -4.27 -10.59
N TYR A 919 -25.47 -3.24 -9.85
CA TYR A 919 -26.34 -2.20 -9.29
C TYR A 919 -27.09 -1.40 -10.37
N LEU A 920 -26.39 -0.95 -11.42
CA LEU A 920 -27.00 -0.21 -12.54
C LEU A 920 -27.99 -1.08 -13.35
N PHE A 921 -27.73 -2.39 -13.53
CA PHE A 921 -28.69 -3.31 -14.14
C PHE A 921 -29.91 -3.55 -13.24
N TRP A 922 -29.75 -3.56 -11.92
CA TRP A 922 -30.88 -3.62 -10.98
C TRP A 922 -31.75 -2.37 -11.05
N LEU A 923 -31.14 -1.17 -11.04
CA LEU A 923 -31.87 0.09 -11.24
C LEU A 923 -32.59 0.11 -12.60
N ALA A 924 -32.00 -0.48 -13.65
CA ALA A 924 -32.62 -0.55 -14.98
C ALA A 924 -33.82 -1.50 -14.98
N ALA A 925 -33.72 -2.65 -14.30
CA ALA A 925 -34.85 -3.55 -14.11
C ALA A 925 -35.97 -2.90 -13.28
N ARG A 926 -35.63 -2.10 -12.25
CA ARG A 926 -36.61 -1.33 -11.46
C ARG A 926 -37.37 -0.33 -12.35
N ALA A 927 -36.65 0.49 -13.11
CA ALA A 927 -37.24 1.46 -14.03
C ALA A 927 -38.17 0.83 -15.09
N LEU A 928 -37.87 -0.38 -15.58
CA LEU A 928 -38.73 -1.14 -16.51
C LEU A 928 -40.06 -1.61 -15.92
N ASP A 929 -40.16 -1.69 -14.59
CA ASP A 929 -41.40 -2.02 -13.87
C ASP A 929 -42.11 -0.79 -13.30
N ASP A 930 -41.40 0.33 -13.16
CA ASP A 930 -41.96 1.62 -12.72
C ASP A 930 -42.90 2.23 -13.77
N PHE A 931 -42.53 2.16 -15.06
CA PHE A 931 -43.41 2.42 -16.22
C PHE A 931 -44.15 3.79 -16.23
N TRP A 932 -43.42 4.88 -16.00
CA TRP A 932 -44.00 6.24 -16.10
C TRP A 932 -44.07 6.70 -17.58
N GLY A 933 -44.97 7.65 -17.86
CA GLY A 933 -45.47 7.99 -19.19
C GLY A 933 -44.49 8.67 -20.16
N PRO A 934 -45.00 9.28 -21.26
CA PRO A 934 -44.19 10.13 -22.13
C PRO A 934 -43.63 11.32 -21.34
N THR A 935 -42.48 11.84 -21.77
CA THR A 935 -41.90 13.05 -21.16
C THR A 935 -42.34 14.30 -21.93
N GLU A 936 -42.46 15.45 -21.27
CA GLU A 936 -43.02 16.68 -21.83
C GLU A 936 -42.34 17.20 -23.11
N ASN A 937 -41.16 16.65 -23.48
CA ASN A 937 -40.39 16.99 -24.66
C ASN A 937 -39.89 15.76 -25.46
N SER A 938 -40.51 14.58 -25.32
CA SER A 938 -40.13 13.39 -26.12
C SER A 938 -41.26 12.36 -26.27
N ASP A 939 -41.41 11.82 -27.49
CA ASP A 939 -42.26 10.66 -27.79
C ASP A 939 -41.82 9.38 -27.04
N ASP A 940 -40.58 9.36 -26.53
CA ASP A 940 -40.03 8.23 -25.78
C ASP A 940 -40.43 8.31 -24.30
N SER A 941 -40.95 7.21 -23.75
CA SER A 941 -41.40 7.13 -22.36
C SER A 941 -40.23 7.27 -21.37
N TYR A 942 -40.49 7.79 -20.17
CA TYR A 942 -39.43 8.04 -19.19
C TYR A 942 -38.60 6.79 -18.84
N PHE A 943 -39.26 5.65 -18.62
CA PHE A 943 -38.58 4.39 -18.32
C PHE A 943 -37.57 4.01 -19.41
N SER A 944 -37.92 4.25 -20.68
CA SER A 944 -37.10 3.95 -21.83
C SER A 944 -35.81 4.79 -21.83
N LEU A 945 -35.96 6.09 -21.56
CA LEU A 945 -34.85 7.03 -21.49
C LEU A 945 -33.93 6.74 -20.28
N GLN A 946 -34.48 6.40 -19.12
CA GLN A 946 -33.67 6.01 -17.94
C GLN A 946 -32.91 4.70 -18.16
N VAL A 947 -33.54 3.68 -18.74
CA VAL A 947 -32.87 2.41 -19.04
C VAL A 947 -31.77 2.63 -20.08
N ALA A 948 -32.00 3.45 -21.10
CA ALA A 948 -30.99 3.83 -22.08
C ALA A 948 -29.82 4.65 -21.49
N LYS A 949 -30.07 5.43 -20.42
CA LYS A 949 -29.02 6.10 -19.62
C LYS A 949 -28.22 5.06 -18.83
N LEU A 950 -28.88 4.24 -18.03
CA LEU A 950 -28.26 3.23 -17.15
C LEU A 950 -27.41 2.22 -17.93
N LEU A 951 -27.94 1.65 -19.03
CA LEU A 951 -27.20 0.69 -19.86
C LEU A 951 -25.94 1.31 -20.49
N ARG A 952 -26.01 2.58 -20.89
CA ARG A 952 -24.86 3.35 -21.43
C ARG A 952 -23.79 3.59 -20.37
N VAL A 953 -24.20 3.94 -19.14
CA VAL A 953 -23.29 4.09 -17.99
C VAL A 953 -22.63 2.75 -17.70
N ALA A 954 -23.43 1.71 -17.45
CA ALA A 954 -22.99 0.35 -17.10
C ALA A 954 -21.95 -0.23 -18.07
N ARG A 955 -22.15 -0.05 -19.38
CA ARG A 955 -21.24 -0.53 -20.43
C ARG A 955 -19.82 0.06 -20.36
N ARG A 956 -19.62 1.22 -19.73
CA ARG A 956 -18.28 1.83 -19.56
C ARG A 956 -17.51 1.26 -18.38
N HIS A 957 -18.17 0.77 -17.33
CA HIS A 957 -17.49 0.23 -16.15
C HIS A 957 -16.97 -1.18 -16.41
N TYR A 958 -17.77 -2.04 -17.07
CA TYR A 958 -17.42 -3.43 -17.33
C TYR A 958 -18.15 -3.94 -18.60
N PRO A 959 -17.44 -4.34 -19.68
CA PRO A 959 -18.07 -4.52 -21.01
C PRO A 959 -18.68 -5.92 -21.27
N ASP A 960 -18.24 -6.96 -20.56
CA ASP A 960 -18.47 -8.38 -20.93
C ASP A 960 -19.84 -9.04 -20.61
N PRO A 961 -20.72 -8.57 -19.69
CA PRO A 961 -21.92 -9.31 -19.28
C PRO A 961 -23.10 -9.10 -20.24
N THR A 962 -22.84 -9.44 -21.50
CA THR A 962 -23.78 -9.50 -22.61
C THR A 962 -25.09 -10.21 -22.23
N PRO A 963 -25.13 -11.40 -21.59
CA PRO A 963 -26.40 -12.06 -21.24
C PRO A 963 -27.32 -11.26 -20.31
N TYR A 964 -26.78 -10.41 -19.44
CA TYR A 964 -27.57 -9.58 -18.52
C TYR A 964 -28.06 -8.30 -19.21
N ARG A 965 -27.17 -7.66 -19.99
CA ARG A 965 -27.52 -6.52 -20.84
C ARG A 965 -28.63 -6.90 -21.82
N ASP A 966 -28.45 -7.99 -22.56
CA ASP A 966 -29.38 -8.48 -23.57
C ASP A 966 -30.77 -8.77 -22.97
N ARG A 967 -30.84 -9.30 -21.75
CA ARG A 967 -32.11 -9.53 -21.03
C ARG A 967 -32.83 -8.22 -20.66
N VAL A 968 -32.09 -7.18 -20.27
CA VAL A 968 -32.65 -5.85 -20.00
C VAL A 968 -33.04 -5.13 -21.29
N GLU A 969 -32.27 -5.29 -22.36
CA GLU A 969 -32.56 -4.76 -23.71
C GLU A 969 -33.78 -5.46 -24.35
N GLU A 970 -33.93 -6.78 -24.19
CA GLU A 970 -35.11 -7.54 -24.61
C GLU A 970 -36.37 -7.09 -23.85
N LEU A 971 -36.28 -6.94 -22.52
CA LEU A 971 -37.40 -6.46 -21.71
C LEU A 971 -37.74 -5.00 -22.03
N LEU A 972 -36.75 -4.13 -22.27
CA LEU A 972 -36.96 -2.77 -22.77
C LEU A 972 -37.70 -2.76 -24.11
N ALA A 973 -37.31 -3.62 -25.06
CA ALA A 973 -37.98 -3.72 -26.35
C ALA A 973 -39.45 -4.16 -26.19
N LYS A 974 -39.71 -5.14 -25.32
CA LYS A 974 -41.09 -5.58 -24.98
C LYS A 974 -41.90 -4.47 -24.31
N ARG A 975 -41.34 -3.78 -23.30
CA ARG A 975 -42.00 -2.66 -22.60
C ARG A 975 -42.27 -1.47 -23.55
N LYS A 976 -41.34 -1.12 -24.45
CA LYS A 976 -41.55 -0.11 -25.51
C LYS A 976 -42.69 -0.51 -26.46
N ALA A 977 -42.65 -1.74 -26.98
CA ALA A 977 -43.70 -2.24 -27.89
C ALA A 977 -45.06 -2.36 -27.19
N ALA A 978 -45.07 -2.66 -25.90
CA ALA A 978 -46.28 -2.63 -25.07
C ALA A 978 -46.79 -1.19 -24.89
N ALA A 979 -45.95 -0.22 -24.50
CA ALA A 979 -46.35 1.18 -24.34
C ALA A 979 -46.95 1.78 -25.62
N ALA A 980 -46.30 1.55 -26.77
CA ALA A 980 -46.77 2.00 -28.08
C ALA A 980 -48.12 1.38 -28.50
N ALA A 981 -48.50 0.22 -27.95
CA ALA A 981 -49.78 -0.43 -28.23
C ALA A 981 -50.97 0.14 -27.42
N TRP A 982 -50.74 1.06 -26.48
CA TRP A 982 -51.79 1.67 -25.64
C TRP A 982 -51.99 3.18 -25.90
N SER A 983 -51.21 3.81 -26.78
CA SER A 983 -51.22 5.28 -26.96
C SER A 983 -51.14 5.73 -28.43
N PRO A 984 -52.00 6.67 -28.89
CA PRO A 984 -53.26 7.13 -28.29
C PRO A 984 -54.45 6.26 -28.75
N LEU A 985 -55.41 6.01 -27.86
CA LEU A 985 -56.69 5.40 -28.22
C LEU A 985 -57.73 6.49 -28.50
N PHE A 986 -57.96 6.76 -29.78
CA PHE A 986 -59.00 7.71 -30.22
C PHE A 986 -60.40 7.06 -30.15
N ALA A 987 -61.35 7.77 -29.54
CA ALA A 987 -62.76 7.41 -29.54
C ALA A 987 -63.51 8.30 -30.55
N GLU A 988 -63.80 7.76 -31.74
CA GLU A 988 -64.33 8.55 -32.87
C GLU A 988 -65.82 8.94 -32.70
N ASP A 989 -66.58 8.24 -31.83
CA ASP A 989 -68.04 8.34 -31.71
C ASP A 989 -68.56 9.16 -30.49
N LEU A 990 -67.79 10.13 -29.96
CA LEU A 990 -68.20 10.95 -28.81
C LEU A 990 -68.78 12.32 -29.20
N HIS A 991 -70.05 12.32 -29.62
CA HIS A 991 -70.85 13.55 -29.75
C HIS A 991 -71.51 13.93 -28.41
N PHE A 992 -71.23 15.14 -27.92
CA PHE A 992 -71.91 15.75 -26.78
C PHE A 992 -72.92 16.81 -27.26
N THR A 993 -74.15 16.82 -26.75
CA THR A 993 -75.09 17.94 -26.95
C THR A 993 -75.14 18.85 -25.70
N PRO A 994 -75.38 20.17 -25.84
CA PRO A 994 -75.38 21.10 -24.70
C PRO A 994 -76.51 20.90 -23.67
N GLU A 995 -77.45 20.00 -23.93
CA GLU A 995 -78.65 19.76 -23.10
C GLU A 995 -78.50 18.49 -22.22
N GLU A 996 -77.47 17.68 -22.44
CA GLU A 996 -77.23 16.41 -21.75
C GLU A 996 -76.35 16.60 -20.50
N ASN A 997 -76.96 16.45 -19.31
CA ASN A 997 -76.27 16.45 -18.01
C ASN A 997 -75.45 15.17 -17.75
N GLY A 998 -74.87 14.57 -18.79
CA GLY A 998 -73.99 13.40 -18.71
C GLY A 998 -74.38 12.23 -19.64
N VAL A 999 -73.37 11.54 -20.19
CA VAL A 999 -73.51 10.57 -21.28
C VAL A 999 -72.88 9.22 -20.90
N ARG A 1000 -73.62 8.13 -21.08
CA ARG A 1000 -73.14 6.78 -20.74
C ARG A 1000 -72.39 6.13 -21.92
N HIS A 1001 -71.07 6.07 -21.84
CA HIS A 1001 -70.21 5.44 -22.86
C HIS A 1001 -69.31 4.33 -22.27
N GLU A 1002 -69.23 3.16 -22.91
CA GLU A 1002 -68.30 2.06 -22.59
C GLU A 1002 -66.97 2.29 -23.32
N ILE A 1003 -65.83 2.15 -22.63
CA ILE A 1003 -64.50 2.34 -23.25
C ILE A 1003 -63.72 1.04 -23.10
N ARG A 1004 -63.71 0.22 -24.15
CA ARG A 1004 -62.98 -1.05 -24.15
C ARG A 1004 -61.52 -0.85 -24.54
N VAL A 1005 -60.62 -1.18 -23.62
CA VAL A 1005 -59.17 -1.12 -23.85
C VAL A 1005 -58.62 -2.54 -23.97
N THR A 1006 -58.07 -2.89 -25.12
CA THR A 1006 -57.36 -4.16 -25.35
C THR A 1006 -55.86 -3.91 -25.34
N GLY A 1007 -55.11 -4.64 -24.51
CA GLY A 1007 -53.70 -4.35 -24.25
C GLY A 1007 -52.78 -5.56 -24.23
N ASN A 1008 -51.49 -5.31 -24.42
CA ASN A 1008 -50.44 -6.32 -24.38
C ASN A 1008 -50.19 -6.82 -22.94
N GLN A 1009 -49.94 -8.13 -22.76
CA GLN A 1009 -49.58 -8.74 -21.46
C GLN A 1009 -48.18 -8.34 -20.97
N GLU A 1010 -47.35 -7.74 -21.83
CA GLU A 1010 -46.01 -7.23 -21.50
C GLU A 1010 -46.03 -5.85 -20.81
N VAL A 1011 -47.16 -5.41 -20.25
CA VAL A 1011 -47.25 -4.25 -19.32
C VAL A 1011 -47.12 -4.75 -17.87
N PRO A 1012 -46.55 -3.98 -16.92
CA PRO A 1012 -46.58 -4.33 -15.49
C PRO A 1012 -48.01 -4.55 -14.95
N ALA A 1013 -48.13 -5.31 -13.87
CA ALA A 1013 -49.41 -5.50 -13.19
C ALA A 1013 -49.71 -4.33 -12.24
N GLY A 1014 -50.81 -3.62 -12.48
CA GLY A 1014 -51.27 -2.47 -11.68
C GLY A 1014 -52.73 -2.12 -11.97
N GLN A 1015 -53.17 -0.94 -11.51
CA GLN A 1015 -54.48 -0.35 -11.83
C GLN A 1015 -54.34 0.78 -12.86
N MET A 1016 -55.32 0.93 -13.75
CA MET A 1016 -55.36 2.03 -14.72
C MET A 1016 -56.40 3.09 -14.33
N ALA A 1017 -55.95 4.34 -14.26
CA ALA A 1017 -56.82 5.51 -14.40
C ALA A 1017 -57.02 5.83 -15.89
N VAL A 1018 -58.22 6.27 -16.28
CA VAL A 1018 -58.51 6.69 -17.67
C VAL A 1018 -59.02 8.12 -17.64
N LEU A 1019 -58.11 9.05 -17.94
CA LEU A 1019 -58.40 10.45 -18.20
C LEU A 1019 -59.08 10.58 -19.57
N LEU A 1020 -60.08 11.45 -19.68
CA LEU A 1020 -60.64 11.88 -20.97
C LEU A 1020 -60.25 13.34 -21.20
N GLN A 1021 -59.60 13.62 -22.32
CA GLN A 1021 -59.30 14.98 -22.76
C GLN A 1021 -60.06 15.28 -24.05
N ARG A 1022 -60.48 16.53 -24.19
CA ARG A 1022 -60.96 17.10 -25.46
C ARG A 1022 -59.78 17.35 -26.39
N ASN A 1023 -60.05 17.53 -27.68
CA ASN A 1023 -59.05 17.87 -28.71
C ASN A 1023 -58.39 19.25 -28.51
N ASP A 1024 -58.86 20.06 -27.55
CA ASP A 1024 -58.24 21.31 -27.10
C ASP A 1024 -57.44 21.15 -25.78
N GLY A 1025 -57.14 19.91 -25.38
CA GLY A 1025 -56.35 19.57 -24.19
C GLY A 1025 -57.12 19.64 -22.87
N VAL A 1026 -58.39 20.06 -22.87
CA VAL A 1026 -59.19 20.21 -21.65
C VAL A 1026 -59.68 18.84 -21.17
N SER A 1027 -59.20 18.42 -19.99
CA SER A 1027 -59.69 17.23 -19.28
C SER A 1027 -61.18 17.36 -18.92
N LEU A 1028 -61.95 16.30 -19.15
CA LEU A 1028 -63.37 16.19 -18.78
C LEU A 1028 -63.52 15.54 -17.39
N PRO A 1029 -64.27 16.15 -16.45
CA PRO A 1029 -64.52 15.56 -15.14
C PRO A 1029 -65.44 14.33 -15.25
N LEU A 1030 -65.19 13.32 -14.42
CA LEU A 1030 -65.82 12.00 -14.51
C LEU A 1030 -66.64 11.71 -13.24
N GLN A 1031 -67.93 12.05 -13.24
CA GLN A 1031 -68.73 12.09 -12.00
C GLN A 1031 -68.82 10.74 -11.26
N GLN A 1032 -68.90 9.62 -12.00
CA GLN A 1032 -68.77 8.28 -11.45
C GLN A 1032 -68.00 7.36 -12.42
N ALA A 1033 -66.94 6.73 -11.93
CA ALA A 1033 -66.14 5.79 -12.70
C ALA A 1033 -65.71 4.58 -11.84
N THR A 1034 -66.29 3.42 -12.13
CA THR A 1034 -65.93 2.11 -11.56
C THR A 1034 -64.93 1.36 -12.45
N SER A 1035 -63.77 1.96 -12.71
CA SER A 1035 -62.63 1.20 -13.25
C SER A 1035 -62.05 0.30 -12.16
N VAL A 1036 -62.01 -1.00 -12.43
CA VAL A 1036 -61.18 -2.00 -11.74
C VAL A 1036 -60.60 -2.90 -12.81
N VAL A 1037 -59.33 -2.69 -13.16
CA VAL A 1037 -58.65 -3.55 -14.13
C VAL A 1037 -58.35 -4.90 -13.47
N ARG A 1038 -59.04 -5.95 -13.90
CA ARG A 1038 -58.69 -7.34 -13.56
C ARG A 1038 -58.08 -8.03 -14.77
N ARG A 1039 -56.91 -8.64 -14.59
CA ARG A 1039 -56.35 -9.61 -15.53
C ARG A 1039 -57.18 -10.89 -15.45
N VAL A 1040 -58.14 -11.05 -16.35
CA VAL A 1040 -58.94 -12.28 -16.46
C VAL A 1040 -58.10 -13.33 -17.20
N PRO A 1041 -57.86 -14.53 -16.64
CA PRO A 1041 -57.22 -15.61 -17.39
C PRO A 1041 -58.18 -16.09 -18.51
N ALA A 1042 -57.64 -16.34 -19.70
CA ALA A 1042 -58.44 -16.61 -20.90
C ALA A 1042 -59.03 -18.04 -20.89
N GLU A 1043 -60.19 -18.22 -20.26
CA GLU A 1043 -61.01 -19.42 -20.42
C GLU A 1043 -61.87 -19.32 -21.69
N ASN A 1044 -61.53 -20.14 -22.70
CA ASN A 1044 -62.34 -20.47 -23.88
C ASN A 1044 -62.52 -19.42 -25.00
N SER A 1045 -61.53 -18.56 -25.26
CA SER A 1045 -61.37 -17.92 -26.59
C SER A 1045 -60.29 -18.64 -27.42
N ARG A 1046 -60.55 -18.89 -28.71
CA ARG A 1046 -59.53 -19.46 -29.64
C ARG A 1046 -58.56 -18.41 -30.17
N ASP A 1047 -58.94 -17.14 -30.12
CA ASP A 1047 -58.06 -16.00 -30.33
C ASP A 1047 -57.51 -15.53 -28.98
N SER A 1048 -56.20 -15.32 -28.89
CA SER A 1048 -55.47 -15.10 -27.64
C SER A 1048 -55.53 -13.65 -27.14
N VAL A 1049 -56.74 -13.08 -27.06
CA VAL A 1049 -56.99 -11.72 -26.58
C VAL A 1049 -57.41 -11.77 -25.12
N VAL A 1050 -56.53 -11.33 -24.21
CA VAL A 1050 -56.91 -11.00 -22.83
C VAL A 1050 -57.67 -9.67 -22.87
N GLY A 1051 -59.00 -9.75 -22.94
CA GLY A 1051 -59.87 -8.57 -22.90
C GLY A 1051 -59.95 -8.00 -21.49
N TYR A 1052 -59.63 -6.71 -21.33
CA TYR A 1052 -60.04 -5.96 -20.15
C TYR A 1052 -61.47 -5.45 -20.38
N GLU A 1053 -62.46 -6.12 -19.77
CA GLU A 1053 -63.85 -5.67 -19.82
C GLU A 1053 -64.05 -4.47 -18.88
N LEU A 1054 -64.47 -3.34 -19.46
CA LEU A 1054 -64.57 -2.04 -18.77
C LEU A 1054 -66.00 -1.50 -18.94
N SER A 1055 -66.98 -2.25 -18.42
CA SER A 1055 -68.41 -1.98 -18.54
C SER A 1055 -68.83 -0.71 -17.78
N ARG A 1056 -68.55 0.46 -18.37
CA ARG A 1056 -68.69 1.76 -17.70
C ARG A 1056 -70.15 2.20 -17.59
N SER A 1057 -70.46 2.95 -16.53
CA SER A 1057 -71.67 3.76 -16.44
C SER A 1057 -71.30 5.22 -16.10
N ALA A 1058 -70.92 5.98 -17.13
CA ALA A 1058 -70.79 7.42 -16.98
C ALA A 1058 -72.17 8.10 -16.96
N ARG A 1059 -72.26 9.17 -16.18
CA ARG A 1059 -72.88 10.43 -16.60
C ARG A 1059 -71.71 11.41 -16.71
#